data_AF-A0A8C1NDJ1-F1
#
_entry.id   AF-A0A8C1NDJ1-F1
#
_cell.length_a   1.000
_cell.length_b   1.000
_cell.length_c   1.000
_cell.angle_alpha   90.00
_cell.angle_beta   90.00
_cell.angle_gamma   90.00
#
_symmetry.space_group_name_H-M   'P 1'
#
loop_
_entity.id
_entity.type
_entity.pdbx_description
1 polymer ?
#
loop_
_entity_poly.entity_id
_entity_poly.type
_entity_poly.pdbx_seq_one_letter_code
_entity_poly.pdbx_strand_id
1 'polypeptide(L)'
;MSVTAAKAQTDQQPITTENSNRGRQPEETVTDSNSDTHKQNFDLKVENGVVKYKLQNVSEIQQTSMKDENSTKICLTIKSHRGGSPSVEKNDPKPLTTVPIQENVVSHKAWLKNYEGKLCEEQRPSTKRQLSAESAAKSVNVRKRSTVKKSQEEIVKALSVASPGTQSGKPYLPAVSSSQRKPRKLLFSSTDIFNKVDTFSIQKGRELREQEVFDARKIARAVTEGGRNDVEKLRAIWIWLCHNIEYDLEGYLGLSQKICSSDEVIRTGKGVCSGYSRLCVEMCREVGIECVEVSGYSKGIGYQAGHSLAEKRSDHDWNAVFVGGQWWLLDACWGAGTVDMKRKTFVKRYDDFYFLTEPSEFINSHFPDDQIWQLLTTPISIEEFETRPLKTSAFYQFGLTLTQPKQYKTITDDGEAIVSVSSSRLMTFSYEMRQRDPQTGALKQEEVDSSCGLMSVTRQGMKLRLLPPEPGAYEVKLFARREGEPGVLRWICSLELECPSIQKRQALPNNPYLNWGLAAGASALGVKGCSIAGEEAIEVGEGGECKVILHTSRPLMMVCELTHHELDATAAKRCLASQITAEQLVCNVMCPYKGFYRLSIFVQDYDSGSGTFQNAGNYLLHYQNRELNPNALYPPDLGPWCGPGLRSQEAGLSHFSHTGAIVNAPQGRCNITFHCASPDLQIHATLCTELHEQAHFPLSRYVLLTFTDTSKVTVSVHAPRAGVYRLGIYGRKPPQQDYMSLCDFIIRSVCEKTGDPFPCVYSAWGRGCVLLEPRTGVLAPQSSVSFRVRVPGVQRVCVVGEKRTDLKLNKSRVWEGEAVTGNATQLKLAAVTKESNDMHVLMTFDVLNLKNEL
;
A
#
# COMPACT_ATOMS: atom_id res chain seq x y z
N MET A 1 -32.70 44.32 -11.69
CA MET A 1 -33.12 44.76 -13.04
C MET A 1 -33.27 43.49 -13.88
N SER A 2 -34.48 42.91 -13.88
CA SER A 2 -35.50 43.02 -14.95
C SER A 2 -35.08 42.24 -16.21
N VAL A 3 -35.46 40.97 -16.38
CA VAL A 3 -36.77 40.40 -16.81
C VAL A 3 -37.03 40.54 -18.31
N THR A 4 -37.13 39.40 -19.03
CA THR A 4 -38.14 38.95 -20.03
C THR A 4 -37.50 37.87 -20.94
N ALA A 5 -37.95 36.62 -21.13
CA ALA A 5 -39.23 35.87 -21.16
C ALA A 5 -39.90 35.76 -22.55
N ALA A 6 -40.07 34.50 -23.03
CA ALA A 6 -41.15 33.91 -23.87
C ALA A 6 -40.59 32.70 -24.67
N LYS A 7 -41.23 31.55 -24.97
CA LYS A 7 -42.53 30.83 -24.78
C LYS A 7 -42.23 29.40 -25.35
N ALA A 8 -42.54 28.23 -24.76
CA ALA A 8 -43.78 27.53 -24.40
C ALA A 8 -44.64 26.96 -25.57
N GLN A 9 -44.71 25.60 -25.68
CA GLN A 9 -45.88 24.70 -25.88
C GLN A 9 -45.39 23.24 -26.15
N THR A 10 -45.60 22.21 -25.27
CA THR A 10 -46.74 21.25 -25.07
C THR A 10 -47.06 20.39 -26.31
N ASP A 11 -47.16 19.05 -26.27
CA ASP A 11 -48.12 18.16 -25.54
C ASP A 11 -47.58 16.71 -25.36
N GLN A 12 -47.70 16.06 -24.17
CA GLN A 12 -48.74 15.14 -23.64
C GLN A 12 -48.68 13.64 -24.06
N GLN A 13 -48.16 12.81 -23.15
CA GLN A 13 -48.73 11.61 -22.44
C GLN A 13 -49.98 10.86 -23.01
N PRO A 14 -50.21 9.55 -22.68
CA PRO A 14 -50.53 9.16 -21.29
C PRO A 14 -50.14 7.75 -20.78
N ILE A 15 -50.31 7.66 -19.46
CA ILE A 15 -50.20 6.58 -18.49
C ILE A 15 -51.50 5.74 -18.48
N THR A 16 -51.42 4.45 -18.10
CA THR A 16 -52.52 3.74 -17.41
C THR A 16 -51.97 2.82 -16.32
N THR A 17 -52.58 2.89 -15.15
CA THR A 17 -52.40 2.06 -13.93
C THR A 17 -53.72 1.40 -13.53
N GLU A 18 -53.62 0.39 -12.64
CA GLU A 18 -54.65 -0.31 -11.82
C GLU A 18 -55.32 -1.56 -12.44
N ASN A 19 -55.60 -2.67 -11.74
CA ASN A 19 -55.95 -2.88 -10.33
C ASN A 19 -55.79 -4.37 -9.86
N SER A 20 -55.46 -4.55 -8.57
CA SER A 20 -55.97 -5.53 -7.56
C SER A 20 -56.50 -6.94 -7.89
N ASN A 21 -55.94 -8.00 -7.25
CA ASN A 21 -56.60 -9.00 -6.34
C ASN A 21 -55.70 -10.24 -6.07
N ARG A 22 -55.35 -10.57 -4.81
CA ARG A 22 -55.96 -11.61 -3.92
C ARG A 22 -56.19 -13.01 -4.53
N GLY A 23 -55.49 -14.02 -3.99
CA GLY A 23 -56.10 -15.31 -3.64
C GLY A 23 -55.37 -16.60 -4.05
N ARG A 24 -54.98 -17.37 -3.01
CA ARG A 24 -55.03 -18.85 -2.89
C ARG A 24 -54.02 -19.76 -3.62
N GLN A 25 -53.39 -20.62 -2.81
CA GLN A 25 -52.88 -21.97 -3.16
C GLN A 25 -54.03 -22.89 -3.65
N PRO A 26 -53.70 -23.99 -4.36
CA PRO A 26 -53.52 -25.32 -3.72
C PRO A 26 -52.25 -26.04 -4.26
N GLU A 27 -51.49 -26.81 -3.47
CA GLU A 27 -51.70 -28.24 -3.10
C GLU A 27 -51.92 -29.20 -4.28
N GLU A 28 -50.92 -30.10 -4.49
CA GLU A 28 -51.03 -31.56 -4.72
C GLU A 28 -49.57 -32.11 -4.84
N THR A 29 -48.99 -32.73 -3.79
CA THR A 29 -49.00 -34.15 -3.36
C THR A 29 -48.20 -35.14 -4.24
N VAL A 30 -47.08 -35.67 -3.72
CA VAL A 30 -46.85 -37.05 -3.19
C VAL A 30 -46.45 -38.03 -4.32
N THR A 31 -45.27 -38.66 -4.34
CA THR A 31 -44.75 -39.77 -3.49
C THR A 31 -43.21 -39.79 -3.49
N ASP A 32 -42.53 -39.75 -2.33
CA ASP A 32 -42.12 -40.88 -1.47
C ASP A 32 -41.11 -41.86 -2.09
N SER A 33 -39.91 -41.92 -1.50
CA SER A 33 -39.45 -43.13 -0.81
C SER A 33 -38.18 -42.92 0.03
N ASN A 34 -38.36 -43.05 1.35
CA ASN A 34 -37.52 -43.68 2.37
C ASN A 34 -36.13 -43.12 2.69
N SER A 35 -35.93 -42.56 3.90
CA SER A 35 -35.70 -43.24 5.21
C SER A 35 -34.20 -43.58 5.38
N ASP A 36 -33.50 -43.39 6.50
CA ASP A 36 -33.89 -43.41 7.91
C ASP A 36 -32.81 -42.71 8.78
N THR A 37 -33.30 -42.08 9.86
CA THR A 37 -32.78 -41.97 11.26
C THR A 37 -31.29 -42.20 11.57
N HIS A 38 -30.61 -41.46 12.46
CA HIS A 38 -30.93 -41.25 13.88
C HIS A 38 -30.05 -40.14 14.51
N LYS A 39 -30.66 -39.29 15.34
CA LYS A 39 -30.00 -38.48 16.38
C LYS A 39 -29.38 -39.38 17.44
N GLN A 40 -28.23 -39.01 18.01
CA GLN A 40 -27.92 -39.28 19.42
C GLN A 40 -27.09 -38.13 20.05
N ASN A 41 -27.62 -37.63 21.16
CA ASN A 41 -26.98 -36.75 22.15
C ASN A 41 -25.82 -37.47 22.85
N PHE A 42 -24.84 -36.71 23.34
CA PHE A 42 -24.09 -37.10 24.54
C PHE A 42 -23.88 -35.88 25.46
N ASP A 43 -24.67 -35.86 26.54
CA ASP A 43 -24.26 -35.31 27.83
C ASP A 43 -23.22 -36.25 28.43
N LEU A 44 -22.14 -35.72 29.01
CA LEU A 44 -21.36 -36.44 30.03
C LEU A 44 -20.59 -35.45 30.94
N LYS A 45 -20.82 -35.65 32.24
CA LYS A 45 -20.31 -34.92 33.40
C LYS A 45 -18.84 -35.24 33.68
N VAL A 46 -18.17 -34.29 34.33
CA VAL A 46 -16.84 -34.42 34.92
C VAL A 46 -17.00 -34.76 36.41
N GLU A 47 -16.40 -35.87 36.85
CA GLU A 47 -16.10 -36.13 38.27
C GLU A 47 -14.70 -36.74 38.41
N ASN A 48 -13.91 -36.18 39.32
CA ASN A 48 -12.66 -36.70 39.89
C ASN A 48 -11.61 -37.27 38.93
N GLY A 49 -10.86 -36.36 38.31
CA GLY A 49 -9.42 -36.47 38.05
C GLY A 49 -8.83 -37.86 37.74
N VAL A 50 -8.51 -38.05 36.45
CA VAL A 50 -7.60 -39.06 35.85
C VAL A 50 -8.24 -40.42 35.50
N VAL A 51 -8.14 -40.81 34.22
CA VAL A 51 -7.59 -42.10 33.65
C VAL A 51 -7.87 -42.05 32.12
N LYS A 52 -6.91 -41.99 31.18
CA LYS A 52 -5.89 -42.94 30.68
C LYS A 52 -6.39 -44.10 29.76
N TYR A 53 -5.90 -44.04 28.50
CA TYR A 53 -5.59 -45.09 27.49
C TYR A 53 -6.68 -45.99 26.88
N LYS A 54 -6.68 -46.13 25.54
CA LYS A 54 -6.01 -47.24 24.82
C LYS A 54 -6.23 -47.14 23.29
N LEU A 55 -5.14 -47.21 22.52
CA LEU A 55 -5.17 -47.63 21.12
C LEU A 55 -5.33 -49.16 21.08
N GLN A 56 -6.07 -49.65 20.08
CA GLN A 56 -6.03 -51.05 19.64
C GLN A 56 -5.62 -51.12 18.17
N ASN A 57 -4.70 -52.05 17.94
CA ASN A 57 -3.85 -52.30 16.78
C ASN A 57 -4.53 -53.06 15.61
N VAL A 58 -3.70 -53.23 14.57
CA VAL A 58 -3.55 -54.37 13.61
C VAL A 58 -4.09 -54.03 12.21
N SER A 59 -3.36 -54.11 11.09
CA SER A 59 -2.30 -55.05 10.64
C SER A 59 -1.26 -54.36 9.72
N GLU A 60 0.05 -54.44 10.01
CA GLU A 60 1.08 -55.36 9.43
C GLU A 60 1.55 -55.02 7.99
N ILE A 61 2.74 -54.42 7.78
CA ILE A 61 4.15 -54.94 7.80
C ILE A 61 4.62 -55.41 6.40
N GLN A 62 5.60 -54.69 5.84
CA GLN A 62 6.93 -55.25 5.60
C GLN A 62 7.99 -54.14 5.48
N GLN A 63 8.92 -54.16 6.45
CA GLN A 63 10.18 -53.42 6.50
C GLN A 63 11.28 -54.19 5.74
N THR A 64 12.25 -53.46 5.20
CA THR A 64 13.66 -53.83 5.36
C THR A 64 14.54 -52.59 5.56
N SER A 65 15.34 -52.65 6.62
CA SER A 65 16.39 -51.74 7.10
C SER A 65 17.66 -51.80 6.22
N MET A 66 18.63 -50.88 6.22
CA MET A 66 19.51 -50.44 7.33
C MET A 66 20.38 -49.22 6.94
N LYS A 67 20.67 -48.40 7.96
CA LYS A 67 21.94 -47.74 8.38
C LYS A 67 23.00 -47.26 7.37
N ASP A 68 23.27 -45.96 7.53
CA ASP A 68 24.55 -45.27 7.81
C ASP A 68 25.78 -45.28 6.87
N GLU A 69 26.26 -44.04 6.71
CA GLU A 69 27.64 -43.54 6.57
C GLU A 69 28.32 -43.32 5.19
N ASN A 70 28.76 -42.05 5.07
CA ASN A 70 29.99 -41.51 4.47
C ASN A 70 30.14 -41.25 2.96
N SER A 71 30.38 -39.96 2.68
CA SER A 71 31.20 -39.36 1.62
C SER A 71 30.75 -39.62 0.16
N THR A 72 30.66 -38.63 -0.73
CA THR A 72 31.83 -37.96 -1.30
C THR A 72 31.33 -36.84 -2.23
N LYS A 73 31.91 -35.64 -2.09
CA LYS A 73 31.83 -34.58 -3.11
C LYS A 73 32.48 -35.07 -4.41
N ILE A 74 31.75 -35.12 -5.52
CA ILE A 74 32.35 -35.24 -6.85
C ILE A 74 32.08 -33.96 -7.64
N CYS A 75 33.16 -33.20 -7.78
CA CYS A 75 33.33 -32.07 -8.67
C CYS A 75 33.69 -32.63 -10.05
N LEU A 76 32.89 -32.35 -11.08
CA LEU A 76 33.26 -32.66 -12.47
C LEU A 76 33.85 -31.41 -13.12
N THR A 77 35.19 -31.40 -13.20
CA THR A 77 35.97 -30.48 -14.04
C THR A 77 36.30 -31.20 -15.34
N ILE A 78 35.90 -30.66 -16.49
CA ILE A 78 36.44 -31.05 -17.79
C ILE A 78 37.29 -29.89 -18.32
N LYS A 79 38.54 -30.22 -18.61
CA LYS A 79 39.63 -29.31 -18.99
C LYS A 79 39.51 -28.78 -20.41
N SER A 80 39.96 -27.54 -20.59
CA SER A 80 40.23 -26.88 -21.87
C SER A 80 41.46 -27.45 -22.58
N HIS A 81 41.41 -27.55 -23.92
CA HIS A 81 42.61 -27.50 -24.77
C HIS A 81 42.47 -26.43 -25.86
N ARG A 82 43.59 -25.71 -26.08
CA ARG A 82 43.80 -24.66 -27.07
C ARG A 82 44.08 -25.26 -28.46
N GLY A 83 43.65 -24.54 -29.50
CA GLY A 83 44.42 -24.36 -30.74
C GLY A 83 43.64 -24.51 -32.05
N GLY A 84 43.48 -23.40 -32.79
CA GLY A 84 43.34 -23.41 -34.27
C GLY A 84 42.08 -22.75 -34.86
N SER A 85 42.15 -21.45 -35.13
CA SER A 85 41.30 -20.66 -36.05
C SER A 85 41.55 -21.07 -37.54
N PRO A 86 40.80 -20.61 -38.58
CA PRO A 86 39.91 -19.44 -38.62
C PRO A 86 38.58 -19.52 -39.41
N SER A 87 37.81 -18.42 -39.24
CA SER A 87 36.81 -17.80 -40.13
C SER A 87 35.47 -18.49 -40.38
N VAL A 88 34.38 -17.91 -39.85
CA VAL A 88 33.36 -17.14 -40.61
C VAL A 88 32.54 -16.33 -39.60
N GLU A 89 32.47 -15.01 -39.78
CA GLU A 89 31.63 -14.09 -39.03
C GLU A 89 30.14 -14.39 -39.27
N LYS A 90 29.39 -14.61 -38.17
CA LYS A 90 27.94 -14.41 -38.14
C LYS A 90 27.61 -13.47 -36.99
N ASN A 91 27.09 -12.31 -37.37
CA ASN A 91 26.47 -11.35 -36.47
C ASN A 91 25.15 -11.92 -35.96
N ASP A 92 25.16 -12.47 -34.75
CA ASP A 92 23.92 -12.72 -33.98
C ASP A 92 23.49 -11.42 -33.29
N PRO A 93 22.22 -10.99 -33.41
CA PRO A 93 21.72 -9.88 -32.60
C PRO A 93 21.63 -10.33 -31.14
N LYS A 94 22.26 -9.55 -30.26
CA LYS A 94 22.29 -9.77 -28.80
C LYS A 94 20.87 -10.00 -28.27
N PRO A 95 20.62 -11.03 -27.44
CA PRO A 95 19.39 -11.13 -26.69
C PRO A 95 19.28 -9.89 -25.78
N LEU A 96 18.09 -9.27 -25.77
CA LEU A 96 17.74 -8.22 -24.83
C LEU A 96 18.11 -8.68 -23.42
N THR A 97 19.13 -8.03 -22.88
CA THR A 97 19.57 -8.19 -21.49
C THR A 97 18.35 -7.97 -20.62
N THR A 98 17.94 -8.99 -19.87
CA THR A 98 17.13 -8.82 -18.67
C THR A 98 17.88 -7.83 -17.78
N VAL A 99 17.45 -6.57 -17.82
CA VAL A 99 17.93 -5.55 -16.89
C VAL A 99 17.56 -6.07 -15.50
N PRO A 100 18.51 -6.18 -14.56
CA PRO A 100 18.17 -6.52 -13.20
C PRO A 100 17.15 -5.50 -12.71
N ILE A 101 16.08 -5.96 -12.07
CA ILE A 101 15.27 -5.10 -11.21
C ILE A 101 16.27 -4.54 -10.19
N GLN A 102 16.76 -3.32 -10.42
CA GLN A 102 17.48 -2.60 -9.39
C GLN A 102 16.42 -2.22 -8.38
N GLU A 103 16.33 -3.06 -7.37
CA GLU A 103 15.58 -2.84 -6.16
C GLU A 103 16.08 -1.53 -5.51
N ASN A 104 15.53 -0.39 -5.94
CA ASN A 104 15.24 0.70 -5.00
C ASN A 104 14.06 0.25 -4.12
N VAL A 105 14.20 -0.92 -3.52
CA VAL A 105 13.30 -1.49 -2.53
C VAL A 105 13.70 -0.86 -1.22
N VAL A 106 12.98 0.18 -0.84
CA VAL A 106 12.94 0.53 0.57
C VAL A 106 11.92 -0.42 1.22
N SER A 107 12.29 -1.68 1.41
CA SER A 107 11.44 -2.67 2.10
C SER A 107 11.20 -2.21 3.53
N HIS A 108 10.12 -2.60 4.21
CA HIS A 108 9.85 -2.28 5.62
C HIS A 108 11.09 -2.57 6.48
N LYS A 109 11.81 -3.67 6.22
CA LYS A 109 13.07 -4.04 6.88
C LYS A 109 14.29 -3.23 6.42
N ALA A 110 14.42 -2.84 5.15
CA ALA A 110 15.51 -1.96 4.67
C ALA A 110 15.27 -0.49 5.08
N TRP A 111 14.00 -0.10 5.19
CA TRP A 111 13.51 1.12 5.79
C TRP A 111 13.89 1.11 7.28
N LEU A 112 13.63 0.04 8.03
CA LEU A 112 14.09 -0.11 9.43
C LEU A 112 15.63 -0.25 9.59
N LYS A 113 16.33 -0.93 8.68
CA LYS A 113 17.79 -1.16 8.78
C LYS A 113 18.65 0.02 8.32
N ASN A 114 18.23 0.78 7.31
CA ASN A 114 18.84 2.08 7.01
C ASN A 114 18.57 3.11 8.13
N TYR A 115 17.75 2.75 9.12
CA TYR A 115 17.35 3.56 10.27
C TYR A 115 18.09 3.20 11.58
N GLU A 116 18.95 2.18 11.61
CA GLU A 116 19.91 2.00 12.73
C GLU A 116 20.97 3.13 12.75
N GLY A 117 20.99 4.01 11.75
CA GLY A 117 21.73 5.25 11.70
C GLY A 117 21.04 6.44 12.37
N LYS A 118 21.15 6.54 13.70
CA LYS A 118 21.05 7.80 14.51
C LYS A 118 19.70 8.52 14.54
N LEU A 119 18.76 8.04 15.36
CA LEU A 119 18.28 8.72 16.60
C LEU A 119 16.99 8.06 17.13
N CYS A 120 17.02 7.82 18.44
CA CYS A 120 15.89 7.55 19.33
C CYS A 120 15.32 6.12 19.36
N GLU A 121 16.19 5.16 19.64
CA GLU A 121 15.81 3.84 20.16
C GLU A 121 15.73 3.83 21.70
N GLU A 122 14.71 3.13 22.19
CA GLU A 122 14.69 2.37 23.43
C GLU A 122 15.10 3.07 24.74
N GLN A 123 14.10 3.66 25.40
CA GLN A 123 14.14 3.93 26.82
C GLN A 123 13.72 2.65 27.58
N ARG A 124 14.67 1.81 28.04
CA ARG A 124 14.53 0.90 29.20
C ARG A 124 15.84 0.17 29.49
N PRO A 125 16.33 0.25 30.74
CA PRO A 125 16.68 -0.98 31.45
C PRO A 125 15.89 -1.15 32.75
N SER A 126 15.56 -2.41 33.02
CA SER A 126 15.03 -2.95 34.26
C SER A 126 16.10 -3.01 35.35
N THR A 127 16.27 -1.95 36.14
CA THR A 127 16.84 -2.03 37.51
C THR A 127 16.62 -0.70 38.24
N LYS A 128 15.41 -0.46 38.74
CA LYS A 128 15.16 0.57 39.75
C LYS A 128 14.56 -0.06 41.01
N ARG A 129 15.27 -1.04 41.58
CA ARG A 129 14.90 -1.63 42.87
C ARG A 129 15.92 -1.44 43.98
N GLN A 130 17.00 -0.67 43.78
CA GLN A 130 18.04 -0.54 44.83
C GLN A 130 18.68 0.83 45.09
N LEU A 131 18.32 1.92 44.40
CA LEU A 131 19.00 3.22 44.63
C LEU A 131 18.07 4.41 44.96
N SER A 132 16.78 4.17 45.24
CA SER A 132 15.84 5.25 45.64
C SER A 132 15.60 5.35 47.15
N ALA A 133 16.13 4.44 47.97
CA ALA A 133 15.95 4.50 49.41
C ALA A 133 16.90 5.50 50.10
N GLU A 134 18.10 5.73 49.56
CA GLU A 134 19.12 6.58 50.22
C GLU A 134 19.14 8.04 49.76
N SER A 135 18.60 8.37 48.57
CA SER A 135 18.56 9.77 48.06
C SER A 135 17.34 10.57 48.52
N ALA A 136 16.41 9.96 49.25
CA ALA A 136 15.22 10.64 49.80
C ALA A 136 15.49 11.41 51.12
N ALA A 137 16.70 11.31 51.68
CA ALA A 137 16.99 11.84 53.03
C ALA A 137 17.41 13.32 53.07
N LYS A 138 17.49 14.04 51.94
CA LYS A 138 17.83 15.48 51.92
C LYS A 138 16.93 16.27 50.98
N SER A 139 15.66 16.41 51.36
CA SER A 139 14.81 17.52 50.93
C SER A 139 14.00 17.98 52.14
N VAL A 140 14.01 19.29 52.37
CA VAL A 140 13.49 19.96 53.57
C VAL A 140 12.02 19.59 53.83
N ASN A 141 11.73 19.14 55.06
CA ASN A 141 10.38 18.90 55.55
C ASN A 141 9.59 20.22 55.63
N VAL A 142 8.62 20.43 54.72
CA VAL A 142 7.56 21.42 54.92
C VAL A 142 6.42 20.74 55.69
N ARG A 143 6.36 21.05 56.98
CA ARG A 143 5.37 20.54 57.93
C ARG A 143 4.03 21.24 57.69
N LYS A 144 3.03 20.56 57.12
CA LYS A 144 1.64 21.07 57.14
C LYS A 144 1.13 21.06 58.59
N ARG A 145 0.90 22.24 59.16
CA ARG A 145 0.01 22.48 60.30
C ARG A 145 -0.98 23.56 59.88
N SER A 146 -2.28 23.25 59.91
CA SER A 146 -3.17 23.92 60.85
C SER A 146 -4.54 23.26 60.86
N THR A 147 -4.95 22.93 62.08
CA THR A 147 -6.33 22.73 62.48
C THR A 147 -6.81 24.07 63.07
N VAL A 148 -8.12 24.33 62.96
CA VAL A 148 -8.99 25.05 63.93
C VAL A 148 -9.75 26.29 63.39
N LYS A 149 -11.08 26.07 63.36
CA LYS A 149 -12.26 26.92 63.65
C LYS A 149 -12.70 28.06 62.73
N LYS A 150 -13.95 27.84 62.26
CA LYS A 150 -15.00 28.82 61.98
C LYS A 150 -15.18 29.85 63.11
N SER A 151 -15.33 31.12 62.72
CA SER A 151 -16.24 32.07 63.36
C SER A 151 -16.77 33.09 62.35
N GLN A 152 -17.93 33.64 62.68
CA GLN A 152 -18.97 34.26 61.86
C GLN A 152 -18.63 35.59 61.16
N GLU A 153 -19.50 35.87 60.19
CA GLU A 153 -19.75 37.10 59.44
C GLU A 153 -20.00 38.33 60.33
N GLU A 154 -19.60 39.52 59.85
CA GLU A 154 -20.45 40.72 59.92
C GLU A 154 -20.04 41.81 58.91
N ILE A 155 -21.05 42.55 58.48
CA ILE A 155 -21.15 43.42 57.31
C ILE A 155 -20.92 44.87 57.71
N VAL A 156 -20.08 45.64 56.99
CA VAL A 156 -20.29 47.10 56.82
C VAL A 156 -19.83 47.54 55.42
N LYS A 157 -20.69 48.32 54.76
CA LYS A 157 -20.55 48.92 53.43
C LYS A 157 -20.21 50.42 53.60
N ALA A 158 -19.26 50.96 52.82
CA ALA A 158 -19.43 52.13 51.91
C ALA A 158 -18.17 53.02 51.68
N LEU A 159 -17.94 53.29 50.39
CA LEU A 159 -17.52 54.54 49.69
C LEU A 159 -16.06 55.09 49.70
N SER A 160 -15.46 54.98 48.50
CA SER A 160 -14.68 55.95 47.68
C SER A 160 -13.55 56.81 48.27
N VAL A 161 -12.38 56.77 47.61
CA VAL A 161 -11.66 57.90 46.94
C VAL A 161 -10.34 57.39 46.31
N ALA A 162 -10.05 57.80 45.07
CA ALA A 162 -8.79 57.58 44.32
C ALA A 162 -7.66 58.48 44.89
N SER A 163 -6.36 58.19 44.94
CA SER A 163 -5.36 57.62 44.00
C SER A 163 -4.04 57.41 44.78
N PRO A 164 -2.86 57.34 44.14
CA PRO A 164 -2.15 56.16 43.66
C PRO A 164 -0.96 55.78 44.57
N GLY A 165 -0.77 54.49 44.84
CA GLY A 165 0.36 54.03 45.64
C GLY A 165 0.65 52.56 45.42
N THR A 166 1.78 52.32 44.75
CA THR A 166 2.67 51.16 44.86
C THR A 166 2.12 49.99 45.69
N GLN A 167 1.53 48.99 45.03
CA GLN A 167 1.27 47.70 45.65
C GLN A 167 1.87 46.58 44.80
N SER A 168 2.96 46.03 45.35
CA SER A 168 3.37 44.63 45.23
C SER A 168 2.15 43.73 45.03
N GLY A 169 1.94 43.29 43.78
CA GLY A 169 0.81 42.45 43.40
C GLY A 169 0.99 41.04 43.95
N LYS A 170 0.02 40.59 44.76
CA LYS A 170 -0.23 39.16 44.97
C LYS A 170 -0.36 38.48 43.59
N PRO A 171 0.15 37.26 43.38
CA PRO A 171 -0.05 36.56 42.12
C PRO A 171 -1.55 36.41 41.87
N TYR A 172 -2.04 37.04 40.80
CA TYR A 172 -3.41 36.84 40.32
C TYR A 172 -3.56 35.36 39.99
N LEU A 173 -4.37 34.65 40.76
CA LEU A 173 -4.82 33.32 40.37
C LEU A 173 -5.46 33.44 38.97
N PRO A 174 -5.18 32.51 38.04
CA PRO A 174 -5.81 32.52 36.73
C PRO A 174 -7.33 32.43 36.91
N ALA A 175 -8.02 33.57 36.81
CA ALA A 175 -9.47 33.58 36.75
C ALA A 175 -9.83 32.85 35.45
N VAL A 176 -10.34 31.62 35.56
CA VAL A 176 -10.95 30.90 34.44
C VAL A 176 -12.22 31.67 34.08
N SER A 177 -12.05 32.77 33.36
CA SER A 177 -13.14 33.56 32.83
C SER A 177 -13.92 32.68 31.87
N SER A 178 -15.24 32.59 32.07
CA SER A 178 -16.20 31.90 31.20
C SER A 178 -16.24 32.42 29.75
N SER A 179 -15.43 33.43 29.39
CA SER A 179 -15.25 33.92 28.03
C SER A 179 -14.29 33.04 27.23
N GLN A 180 -14.64 32.73 25.97
CA GLN A 180 -13.83 31.90 25.07
C GLN A 180 -12.37 32.39 25.01
N ARG A 181 -11.45 31.52 25.45
CA ARG A 181 -9.99 31.72 25.36
C ARG A 181 -9.58 32.00 23.90
N LYS A 182 -8.72 33.00 23.69
CA LYS A 182 -8.27 33.38 22.33
C LYS A 182 -7.23 32.35 21.85
N PRO A 183 -7.37 31.78 20.64
CA PRO A 183 -6.43 30.78 20.14
C PRO A 183 -5.06 31.38 19.81
N ARG A 184 -4.00 30.56 19.88
CA ARG A 184 -2.58 30.91 19.72
C ARG A 184 -2.31 31.61 18.40
N LYS A 185 -3.02 31.20 17.35
CA LYS A 185 -2.96 31.80 16.01
C LYS A 185 -3.26 33.30 15.97
N LEU A 186 -3.93 33.85 16.99
CA LEU A 186 -4.17 35.30 17.12
C LEU A 186 -2.97 36.06 17.71
N LEU A 187 -2.06 35.38 18.41
CA LEU A 187 -0.79 35.98 18.84
C LEU A 187 0.21 36.03 17.67
N PHE A 188 0.30 34.94 16.90
CA PHE A 188 1.15 34.84 15.72
C PHE A 188 0.67 33.73 14.78
N SER A 189 0.85 33.91 13.48
CA SER A 189 0.37 32.98 12.44
C SER A 189 1.30 31.78 12.20
N SER A 190 2.62 31.99 12.28
CA SER A 190 3.66 30.97 12.18
C SER A 190 4.85 31.37 13.06
N THR A 191 5.66 30.41 13.50
CA THR A 191 6.90 30.71 14.23
C THR A 191 7.99 31.31 13.34
N ASP A 192 7.87 31.21 12.01
CA ASP A 192 8.81 31.81 11.05
C ASP A 192 8.98 33.33 11.23
N ILE A 193 7.97 34.01 11.79
CA ILE A 193 8.04 35.45 12.05
C ILE A 193 9.15 35.79 13.07
N PHE A 194 9.55 34.82 13.89
CA PHE A 194 10.53 35.00 14.94
C PHE A 194 11.97 34.77 14.49
N ASN A 195 12.23 34.38 13.23
CA ASN A 195 13.58 34.09 12.74
C ASN A 195 14.62 35.19 13.05
N LYS A 196 14.21 36.47 12.95
CA LYS A 196 15.07 37.62 13.29
C LYS A 196 15.36 37.71 14.79
N VAL A 197 14.33 37.50 15.62
CA VAL A 197 14.44 37.49 17.08
C VAL A 197 15.34 36.34 17.51
N ASP A 198 15.10 35.14 16.98
CA ASP A 198 15.86 33.93 17.29
C ASP A 198 17.34 34.11 16.94
N THR A 199 17.64 34.61 15.75
CA THR A 199 19.01 34.88 15.30
C THR A 199 19.71 35.89 16.22
N PHE A 200 19.02 36.99 16.55
CA PHE A 200 19.56 38.02 17.43
C PHE A 200 19.84 37.48 18.83
N SER A 201 18.87 36.81 19.46
CA SER A 201 19.02 36.30 20.83
C SER A 201 20.07 35.19 20.93
N ILE A 202 20.21 34.35 19.91
CA ILE A 202 21.28 33.34 19.81
C ILE A 202 22.65 34.02 19.72
N GLN A 203 22.80 34.98 18.81
CA GLN A 203 24.07 35.70 18.62
C GLN A 203 24.43 36.50 19.89
N LYS A 204 23.46 37.21 20.48
CA LYS A 204 23.68 37.98 21.70
C LYS A 204 24.02 37.10 22.88
N GLY A 205 23.39 35.94 23.00
CA GLY A 205 23.73 34.94 24.00
C GLY A 205 25.18 34.47 23.93
N ARG A 206 25.70 34.26 22.72
CA ARG A 206 27.12 33.94 22.50
C ARG A 206 28.04 35.05 22.96
N GLU A 207 27.79 36.29 22.54
CA GLU A 207 28.59 37.46 22.94
C GLU A 207 28.65 37.63 24.46
N LEU A 208 27.51 37.49 25.13
CA LEU A 208 27.43 37.61 26.59
C LEU A 208 28.22 36.50 27.30
N ARG A 209 28.23 35.28 26.74
CA ARG A 209 29.01 34.17 27.27
C ARG A 209 30.51 34.39 27.11
N GLU A 210 30.94 34.96 25.99
CA GLU A 210 32.34 35.35 25.74
C GLU A 210 32.80 36.48 26.68
N GLN A 211 31.87 37.34 27.11
CA GLN A 211 32.10 38.41 28.09
C GLN A 211 31.94 37.95 29.54
N GLU A 212 31.78 36.65 29.79
CA GLU A 212 31.57 36.06 31.13
C GLU A 212 30.38 36.68 31.90
N VAL A 213 29.33 37.09 31.17
CA VAL A 213 28.09 37.60 31.77
C VAL A 213 27.20 36.41 32.14
N PHE A 214 27.15 36.11 33.44
CA PHE A 214 26.35 35.00 33.99
C PHE A 214 25.18 35.43 34.89
N ASP A 215 24.76 36.70 34.81
CA ASP A 215 23.59 37.21 35.55
C ASP A 215 22.33 37.16 34.68
N ALA A 216 21.31 36.45 35.16
CA ALA A 216 20.04 36.24 34.44
C ALA A 216 19.38 37.54 33.98
N ARG A 217 19.42 38.59 34.80
CA ARG A 217 18.76 39.87 34.52
C ARG A 217 19.48 40.63 33.42
N LYS A 218 20.82 40.70 33.47
CA LYS A 218 21.63 41.32 32.41
C LYS A 218 21.41 40.61 31.08
N ILE A 219 21.40 39.28 31.10
CA ILE A 219 21.13 38.48 29.90
C ILE A 219 19.73 38.78 29.37
N ALA A 220 18.70 38.74 30.22
CA ALA A 220 17.32 39.00 29.81
C ALA A 220 17.17 40.36 29.12
N ARG A 221 17.72 41.44 29.69
CA ARG A 221 17.68 42.78 29.06
C ARG A 221 18.36 42.79 27.69
N ALA A 222 19.54 42.19 27.58
CA ALA A 222 20.33 42.21 26.36
C ALA A 222 19.70 41.37 25.23
N VAL A 223 19.22 40.17 25.53
CA VAL A 223 18.65 39.28 24.49
C VAL A 223 17.28 39.73 24.01
N THR A 224 16.59 40.56 24.79
CA THR A 224 15.26 41.11 24.47
C THR A 224 15.27 42.53 23.90
N GLU A 225 16.45 43.14 23.75
CA GLU A 225 16.61 44.53 23.25
C GLU A 225 15.94 44.75 21.88
N GLY A 226 15.97 43.75 20.99
CA GLY A 226 15.31 43.79 19.69
C GLY A 226 13.80 43.47 19.68
N GLY A 227 13.20 43.13 20.82
CA GLY A 227 11.80 42.69 20.93
C GLY A 227 10.82 43.85 20.98
N ARG A 228 9.90 43.91 20.02
CA ARG A 228 8.94 45.03 19.87
C ARG A 228 7.69 44.90 20.73
N ASN A 229 7.38 43.70 21.19
CA ASN A 229 6.23 43.36 22.01
C ASN A 229 6.55 42.20 22.95
N ASP A 230 5.67 41.92 23.90
CA ASP A 230 5.92 40.91 24.93
C ASP A 230 6.06 39.49 24.36
N VAL A 231 5.40 39.18 23.25
CA VAL A 231 5.55 37.86 22.58
C VAL A 231 6.96 37.71 22.01
N GLU A 232 7.49 38.75 21.34
CA GLU A 232 8.86 38.73 20.81
C GLU A 232 9.91 38.69 21.93
N LYS A 233 9.71 39.44 23.01
CA LYS A 233 10.61 39.39 24.19
C LYS A 233 10.58 38.01 24.86
N LEU A 234 9.40 37.42 25.02
CA LEU A 234 9.27 36.07 25.54
C LEU A 234 9.94 35.03 24.62
N ARG A 235 9.78 35.17 23.30
CA ARG A 235 10.45 34.30 22.32
C ARG A 235 11.96 34.39 22.43
N ALA A 236 12.51 35.60 22.55
CA ALA A 236 13.93 35.84 22.76
C ALA A 236 14.47 35.14 24.02
N ILE A 237 13.73 35.18 25.13
CA ILE A 237 14.07 34.46 26.37
C ILE A 237 14.01 32.95 26.13
N TRP A 238 12.89 32.44 25.58
CA TRP A 238 12.69 31.01 25.36
C TRP A 238 13.77 30.40 24.46
N ILE A 239 14.08 31.04 23.32
CA ILE A 239 15.10 30.54 22.41
C ILE A 239 16.51 30.65 23.01
N TRP A 240 16.77 31.68 23.83
CA TRP A 240 18.02 31.78 24.56
C TRP A 240 18.20 30.61 25.53
N LEU A 241 17.16 30.26 26.29
CA LEU A 241 17.16 29.09 27.19
C LEU A 241 17.40 27.80 26.39
N CYS A 242 16.62 27.57 25.34
CA CYS A 242 16.74 26.39 24.49
C CYS A 242 18.10 26.29 23.79
N HIS A 243 18.74 27.42 23.50
CA HIS A 243 20.04 27.44 22.83
C HIS A 243 21.22 27.29 23.80
N ASN A 244 21.20 27.95 24.94
CA ASN A 244 22.39 28.08 25.78
C ASN A 244 22.49 27.02 26.88
N ILE A 245 21.42 26.25 27.09
CA ILE A 245 21.33 25.26 28.14
C ILE A 245 21.12 23.88 27.51
N GLU A 246 21.92 22.92 27.96
CA GLU A 246 21.75 21.50 27.67
C GLU A 246 21.08 20.78 28.85
N TYR A 247 20.40 19.67 28.59
CA TYR A 247 19.80 18.91 29.68
C TYR A 247 20.88 18.18 30.51
N ASP A 248 20.89 18.41 31.82
CA ASP A 248 21.79 17.76 32.77
C ASP A 248 21.35 16.31 33.02
N LEU A 249 21.69 15.43 32.07
CA LEU A 249 21.30 14.02 32.12
C LEU A 249 22.02 13.26 33.25
N GLU A 250 23.28 13.59 33.54
CA GLU A 250 24.02 12.96 34.63
C GLU A 250 23.38 13.27 35.99
N GLY A 251 23.05 14.54 36.23
CA GLY A 251 22.34 14.94 37.44
C GLY A 251 20.95 14.32 37.52
N TYR A 252 20.21 14.26 36.41
CA TYR A 252 18.91 13.59 36.34
C TYR A 252 18.99 12.10 36.68
N LEU A 253 20.00 11.39 36.16
CA LEU A 253 20.24 9.97 36.44
C LEU A 253 20.82 9.71 37.84
N GLY A 254 21.15 10.76 38.60
CA GLY A 254 21.75 10.66 39.93
C GLY A 254 23.24 10.27 39.90
N LEU A 255 23.91 10.47 38.76
CA LEU A 255 25.35 10.23 38.60
C LEU A 255 26.18 11.42 39.11
N SER A 256 25.58 12.61 39.19
CA SER A 256 26.16 13.84 39.71
C SER A 256 25.12 14.65 40.50
N GLN A 257 25.54 15.75 41.12
CA GLN A 257 24.58 16.69 41.72
C GLN A 257 23.79 17.40 40.61
N LYS A 258 22.47 17.50 40.80
CA LYS A 258 21.57 18.16 39.85
C LYS A 258 21.86 19.66 39.78
N ILE A 259 22.06 20.15 38.57
CA ILE A 259 22.20 21.58 38.33
C ILE A 259 20.81 22.22 38.21
N CYS A 260 20.41 22.97 39.25
CA CYS A 260 19.07 23.54 39.39
C CYS A 260 19.02 25.04 39.70
N SER A 261 20.14 25.64 40.11
CA SER A 261 20.19 27.07 40.46
C SER A 261 20.45 27.92 39.22
N SER A 262 19.78 29.06 39.10
CA SER A 262 19.87 29.94 37.92
C SER A 262 21.32 30.31 37.59
N ASP A 263 22.10 30.72 38.59
CA ASP A 263 23.51 31.09 38.40
C ASP A 263 24.36 29.91 37.90
N GLU A 264 24.15 28.70 38.43
CA GLU A 264 24.89 27.51 38.02
C GLU A 264 24.47 27.04 36.63
N VAL A 265 23.17 27.09 36.32
CA VAL A 265 22.62 26.76 35.00
C VAL A 265 23.23 27.64 33.93
N ILE A 266 23.27 28.95 34.16
CA ILE A 266 23.85 29.92 33.21
C ILE A 266 25.36 29.70 33.05
N ARG A 267 26.08 29.52 34.17
CA ARG A 267 27.55 29.33 34.16
C ARG A 267 27.97 28.05 33.45
N THR A 268 27.30 26.94 33.75
CA THR A 268 27.62 25.62 33.18
C THR A 268 27.03 25.45 31.77
N GLY A 269 25.93 26.13 31.47
CA GLY A 269 25.12 25.84 30.29
C GLY A 269 24.41 24.49 30.38
N LYS A 270 24.15 23.98 31.59
CA LYS A 270 23.46 22.72 31.83
C LYS A 270 22.40 22.88 32.91
N GLY A 271 21.28 22.17 32.81
CA GLY A 271 20.25 22.17 33.84
C GLY A 271 19.25 21.05 33.70
N VAL A 272 18.57 20.70 34.79
CA VAL A 272 17.35 19.88 34.76
C VAL A 272 16.10 20.77 34.59
N CYS A 273 14.91 20.18 34.43
CA CYS A 273 13.64 20.90 34.22
C CYS A 273 13.44 22.10 35.15
N SER A 274 13.61 21.91 36.46
CA SER A 274 13.49 22.98 37.47
C SER A 274 14.50 24.13 37.30
N GLY A 275 15.64 23.87 36.66
CA GLY A 275 16.64 24.91 36.35
C GLY A 275 16.20 25.78 35.18
N TYR A 276 15.59 25.18 34.15
CA TYR A 276 15.00 25.93 33.03
C TYR A 276 13.81 26.78 33.48
N SER A 277 12.88 26.18 34.26
CA SER A 277 11.64 26.84 34.68
C SER A 277 11.91 28.07 35.56
N ARG A 278 12.81 27.95 36.55
CA ARG A 278 13.17 29.07 37.45
C ARG A 278 13.89 30.18 36.74
N LEU A 279 14.86 29.84 35.89
CA LEU A 279 15.58 30.83 35.10
C LEU A 279 14.64 31.57 34.14
N CYS A 280 13.66 30.88 33.56
CA CYS A 280 12.62 31.51 32.75
C CYS A 280 11.81 32.54 33.55
N VAL A 281 11.39 32.20 34.78
CA VAL A 281 10.68 33.14 35.68
C VAL A 281 11.53 34.37 35.97
N GLU A 282 12.80 34.18 36.33
CA GLU A 282 13.73 35.28 36.63
C GLU A 282 13.93 36.21 35.43
N MET A 283 14.16 35.64 34.23
CA MET A 283 14.35 36.42 33.01
C MET A 283 13.06 37.15 32.59
N CYS A 284 11.89 36.50 32.70
CA CYS A 284 10.60 37.13 32.37
C CYS A 284 10.28 38.29 33.32
N ARG A 285 10.50 38.09 34.62
CA ARG A 285 10.30 39.13 35.64
C ARG A 285 11.11 40.38 35.35
N GLU A 286 12.35 40.21 34.87
CA GLU A 286 13.24 41.33 34.54
C GLU A 286 12.70 42.21 33.40
N VAL A 287 12.01 41.60 32.44
CA VAL A 287 11.47 42.32 31.27
C VAL A 287 9.99 42.68 31.42
N GLY A 288 9.43 42.50 32.63
CA GLY A 288 8.06 42.86 32.96
C GLY A 288 6.99 41.87 32.49
N ILE A 289 7.36 40.63 32.18
CA ILE A 289 6.43 39.57 31.78
C ILE A 289 6.10 38.72 33.01
N GLU A 290 4.81 38.60 33.33
CA GLU A 290 4.37 37.72 34.42
C GLU A 290 4.55 36.25 34.02
N CYS A 291 5.32 35.51 34.83
CA CYS A 291 5.66 34.12 34.61
C CYS A 291 5.68 33.39 35.95
N VAL A 292 5.14 32.18 35.98
CA VAL A 292 5.14 31.30 37.14
C VAL A 292 5.74 29.95 36.77
N GLU A 293 6.41 29.32 37.73
CA GLU A 293 6.82 27.92 37.64
C GLU A 293 5.62 27.03 37.98
N VAL A 294 5.42 25.97 37.20
CA VAL A 294 4.35 24.98 37.36
C VAL A 294 4.99 23.61 37.47
N SER A 295 4.81 22.97 38.63
CA SER A 295 5.24 21.60 38.89
C SER A 295 4.10 20.62 38.57
N GLY A 296 4.46 19.42 38.12
CA GLY A 296 3.48 18.36 37.90
C GLY A 296 4.07 17.08 37.34
N TYR A 297 3.22 16.31 36.67
CA TYR A 297 3.53 15.03 36.06
C TYR A 297 3.69 15.16 34.56
N SER A 298 4.62 14.39 34.00
CA SER A 298 4.85 14.34 32.57
C SER A 298 4.71 12.93 32.01
N LYS A 299 4.29 12.81 30.75
CA LYS A 299 4.45 11.57 29.96
C LYS A 299 5.80 11.53 29.24
N GLY A 300 6.86 11.91 29.96
CA GLY A 300 8.21 12.04 29.45
C GLY A 300 9.09 10.82 29.72
N ILE A 301 10.38 11.07 29.94
CA ILE A 301 11.38 10.03 30.23
C ILE A 301 10.97 9.25 31.48
N GLY A 302 10.78 7.94 31.33
CA GLY A 302 10.42 7.05 32.44
C GLY A 302 8.91 6.90 32.68
N TYR A 303 8.05 7.59 31.92
CA TYR A 303 6.62 7.32 31.94
C TYR A 303 6.32 5.91 31.43
N GLN A 304 5.44 5.21 32.13
CA GLN A 304 4.93 3.90 31.74
C GLN A 304 3.41 3.95 31.80
N ALA A 305 2.77 3.68 30.67
CA ALA A 305 1.32 3.65 30.60
C ALA A 305 0.78 2.56 31.55
N GLY A 306 -0.38 2.83 32.17
CA GLY A 306 -1.00 1.94 33.17
C GLY A 306 -0.42 2.01 34.59
N HIS A 307 0.68 2.74 34.82
CA HIS A 307 1.15 3.02 36.18
C HIS A 307 0.54 4.31 36.71
N SER A 308 -0.08 4.25 37.89
CA SER A 308 -0.61 5.46 38.52
C SER A 308 0.50 6.44 38.89
N LEU A 309 0.21 7.72 38.63
CA LEU A 309 1.01 8.89 38.94
C LEU A 309 0.56 9.53 40.26
N ALA A 310 -0.67 9.28 40.71
CA ALA A 310 -1.26 9.89 41.91
C ALA A 310 -0.45 9.64 43.20
N GLU A 311 0.27 8.53 43.28
CA GLU A 311 1.09 8.16 44.44
C GLU A 311 2.57 8.60 44.30
N LYS A 312 2.93 9.22 43.19
CA LYS A 312 4.31 9.65 42.91
C LYS A 312 4.45 11.14 43.15
N ARG A 313 5.70 11.56 43.43
CA ARG A 313 6.05 12.98 43.39
C ARG A 313 6.08 13.45 41.94
N SER A 314 5.69 14.71 41.75
CA SER A 314 5.83 15.46 40.51
C SER A 314 7.24 15.25 39.93
N ASP A 315 7.30 14.96 38.63
CA ASP A 315 8.53 14.56 37.94
C ASP A 315 9.03 15.58 36.92
N HIS A 316 8.28 16.68 36.73
CA HIS A 316 8.61 17.71 35.76
C HIS A 316 8.15 19.11 36.20
N ASP A 317 8.84 20.13 35.69
CA ASP A 317 8.59 21.54 35.95
C ASP A 317 8.61 22.32 34.62
N TRP A 318 7.63 23.19 34.42
CA TRP A 318 7.50 24.07 33.24
C TRP A 318 6.99 25.45 33.67
N ASN A 319 6.57 26.30 32.72
CA ASN A 319 6.11 27.65 32.99
C ASN A 319 4.69 27.93 32.49
N ALA A 320 3.99 28.80 33.21
CA ALA A 320 2.84 29.53 32.68
C ALA A 320 3.17 31.03 32.61
N VAL A 321 2.82 31.69 31.50
CA VAL A 321 3.19 33.08 31.19
C VAL A 321 1.97 33.90 30.79
N PHE A 322 1.83 35.12 31.30
CA PHE A 322 0.71 36.00 30.94
C PHE A 322 1.09 36.92 29.79
N VAL A 323 0.55 36.66 28.60
CA VAL A 323 0.85 37.44 27.38
C VAL A 323 -0.40 37.61 26.53
N GLY A 324 -0.62 38.81 26.01
CA GLY A 324 -1.80 39.12 25.19
C GLY A 324 -3.12 39.06 25.96
N GLY A 325 -3.07 39.32 27.27
CA GLY A 325 -4.24 39.34 28.16
C GLY A 325 -4.71 37.97 28.63
N GLN A 326 -3.90 36.91 28.49
CA GLN A 326 -4.23 35.56 28.99
C GLN A 326 -2.97 34.76 29.36
N TRP A 327 -3.13 33.79 30.25
CA TRP A 327 -2.08 32.83 30.64
C TRP A 327 -1.86 31.78 29.56
N TRP A 328 -0.61 31.45 29.24
CA TRP A 328 -0.18 30.43 28.26
C TRP A 328 0.81 29.46 28.87
N LEU A 329 0.92 28.25 28.30
CA LEU A 329 1.84 27.21 28.75
C LEU A 329 3.11 27.20 27.89
N LEU A 330 4.26 27.02 28.53
CA LEU A 330 5.57 27.06 27.89
C LEU A 330 6.53 26.11 28.59
N ASP A 331 7.29 25.34 27.82
CA ASP A 331 8.32 24.42 28.33
C ASP A 331 9.62 24.60 27.55
N ALA A 332 10.58 25.31 28.14
CA ALA A 332 11.89 25.52 27.53
C ALA A 332 12.78 24.26 27.59
N CYS A 333 12.55 23.37 28.55
CA CYS A 333 13.34 22.15 28.73
C CYS A 333 13.07 21.16 27.59
N TRP A 334 11.80 20.87 27.31
CA TRP A 334 11.41 20.01 26.19
C TRP A 334 11.48 20.75 24.85
N GLY A 335 11.40 22.08 24.87
CA GLY A 335 11.67 22.94 23.73
C GLY A 335 13.13 22.92 23.26
N ALA A 336 14.10 22.65 24.15
CA ALA A 336 15.53 22.67 23.84
C ALA A 336 15.99 21.44 23.05
N GLY A 337 15.38 20.28 23.27
CA GLY A 337 15.79 19.02 22.65
C GLY A 337 15.22 17.78 23.30
N THR A 338 15.82 16.66 22.96
CA THR A 338 15.40 15.32 23.41
C THR A 338 16.57 14.54 23.96
N VAL A 339 16.32 13.56 24.83
CA VAL A 339 17.35 12.69 25.38
C VAL A 339 17.37 11.34 24.66
N ASP A 340 18.55 10.92 24.21
CA ASP A 340 18.83 9.55 23.77
C ASP A 340 19.31 8.74 24.99
N MET A 341 18.42 7.94 25.56
CA MET A 341 18.73 7.14 26.77
C MET A 341 19.68 5.98 26.50
N LYS A 342 19.73 5.46 25.26
CA LYS A 342 20.65 4.38 24.86
C LYS A 342 22.08 4.90 24.83
N ARG A 343 22.28 6.10 24.26
CA ARG A 343 23.59 6.77 24.24
C ARG A 343 23.89 7.56 25.51
N LYS A 344 22.88 7.79 26.36
CA LYS A 344 22.94 8.70 27.51
C LYS A 344 23.43 10.10 27.09
N THR A 345 22.85 10.64 26.01
CA THR A 345 23.21 11.95 25.47
C THR A 345 21.99 12.84 25.28
N PHE A 346 22.15 14.14 25.53
CA PHE A 346 21.18 15.15 25.12
C PHE A 346 21.38 15.52 23.66
N VAL A 347 20.29 15.59 22.90
CA VAL A 347 20.26 15.90 21.48
C VAL A 347 19.46 17.17 21.31
N LYS A 348 20.18 18.27 21.07
CA LYS A 348 19.60 19.58 20.90
C LYS A 348 18.76 19.64 19.62
N ARG A 349 17.49 20.00 19.76
CA ARG A 349 16.53 20.13 18.65
C ARG A 349 15.39 21.04 19.11
N TYR A 350 15.28 22.23 18.52
CA TYR A 350 14.22 23.15 18.89
C TYR A 350 12.86 22.58 18.53
N ASP A 351 11.96 22.56 19.50
CA ASP A 351 10.60 22.07 19.32
C ASP A 351 9.61 23.17 19.70
N ASP A 352 9.24 23.97 18.69
CA ASP A 352 8.31 25.10 18.79
C ASP A 352 6.91 24.69 19.28
N PHE A 353 6.59 23.39 19.32
CA PHE A 353 5.36 22.93 19.98
C PHE A 353 5.28 23.43 21.42
N TYR A 354 6.39 23.47 22.15
CA TYR A 354 6.46 23.87 23.57
C TYR A 354 6.55 25.38 23.80
N PHE A 355 6.42 26.20 22.75
CA PHE A 355 6.32 27.65 22.86
C PHE A 355 4.85 28.10 22.78
N LEU A 356 4.31 28.59 23.90
CA LEU A 356 2.94 29.09 24.03
C LEU A 356 1.89 28.06 23.57
N THR A 357 2.05 26.79 23.97
CA THR A 357 1.20 25.67 23.53
C THR A 357 -0.25 25.85 23.96
N GLU A 358 -1.19 25.40 23.14
CA GLU A 358 -2.60 25.37 23.51
C GLU A 358 -2.83 24.41 24.69
N PRO A 359 -3.58 24.80 25.74
CA PRO A 359 -3.83 23.95 26.89
C PRO A 359 -4.43 22.58 26.55
N SER A 360 -5.33 22.52 25.56
CA SER A 360 -5.95 21.28 25.09
C SER A 360 -4.96 20.30 24.45
N GLU A 361 -3.82 20.78 23.97
CA GLU A 361 -2.73 19.98 23.41
C GLU A 361 -1.71 19.63 24.50
N PHE A 362 -1.29 20.63 25.28
CA PHE A 362 -0.26 20.51 26.33
C PHE A 362 -0.65 19.52 27.43
N ILE A 363 -1.93 19.50 27.84
CA ILE A 363 -2.46 18.57 28.86
C ILE A 363 -2.28 17.09 28.51
N ASN A 364 -1.99 16.74 27.25
CA ASN A 364 -1.81 15.33 26.87
C ASN A 364 -0.44 14.78 27.27
N SER A 365 0.51 15.65 27.59
CA SER A 365 1.85 15.28 28.08
C SER A 365 2.18 15.86 29.44
N HIS A 366 1.53 16.95 29.88
CA HIS A 366 1.85 17.66 31.13
C HIS A 366 0.60 17.85 31.99
N PHE A 367 0.58 17.26 33.18
CA PHE A 367 -0.52 17.37 34.14
C PHE A 367 -0.04 18.12 35.40
N PRO A 368 -0.54 19.33 35.70
CA PRO A 368 -0.06 20.13 36.83
C PRO A 368 -0.56 19.61 38.18
N ASP A 369 0.23 19.85 39.23
CA ASP A 369 -0.17 19.56 40.62
C ASP A 369 -1.39 20.38 41.06
N ASP A 370 -1.45 21.64 40.62
CA ASP A 370 -2.60 22.52 40.81
C ASP A 370 -3.42 22.60 39.51
N GLN A 371 -4.68 22.14 39.60
CA GLN A 371 -5.60 22.05 38.48
C GLN A 371 -5.86 23.40 37.79
N ILE A 372 -5.68 24.54 38.48
CA ILE A 372 -5.85 25.86 37.87
C ILE A 372 -4.89 26.07 36.70
N TRP A 373 -3.71 25.44 36.73
CA TRP A 373 -2.69 25.56 35.69
C TRP A 373 -2.92 24.63 34.50
N GLN A 374 -4.00 23.83 34.51
CA GLN A 374 -4.42 23.14 33.29
C GLN A 374 -4.90 24.14 32.23
N LEU A 375 -5.41 25.30 32.65
CA LEU A 375 -5.97 26.36 31.79
C LEU A 375 -7.07 25.89 30.82
N LEU A 376 -7.66 24.71 31.09
CA LEU A 376 -8.79 24.15 30.37
C LEU A 376 -10.10 24.76 30.87
N THR A 377 -11.07 24.89 29.98
CA THR A 377 -12.45 25.26 30.36
C THR A 377 -13.07 24.22 31.28
N THR A 378 -12.81 22.95 31.00
CA THR A 378 -13.19 21.81 31.85
C THR A 378 -11.91 21.06 32.21
N PRO A 379 -11.39 21.25 33.44
CA PRO A 379 -10.24 20.50 33.93
C PRO A 379 -10.50 18.99 33.91
N ILE A 380 -9.46 18.22 33.63
CA ILE A 380 -9.50 16.76 33.63
C ILE A 380 -8.88 16.21 34.92
N SER A 381 -9.27 15.00 35.30
CA SER A 381 -8.66 14.30 36.43
C SER A 381 -7.34 13.62 36.05
N ILE A 382 -6.56 13.21 37.04
CA ILE A 382 -5.30 12.49 36.80
C ILE A 382 -5.57 11.11 36.19
N GLU A 383 -6.68 10.46 36.53
CA GLU A 383 -7.10 9.19 35.95
C GLU A 383 -7.45 9.36 34.47
N GLU A 384 -8.14 10.44 34.10
CA GLU A 384 -8.39 10.75 32.69
C GLU A 384 -7.07 11.05 31.95
N PHE A 385 -6.15 11.78 32.57
CA PHE A 385 -4.82 12.01 32.01
C PHE A 385 -4.06 10.69 31.76
N GLU A 386 -4.05 9.77 32.73
CA GLU A 386 -3.40 8.46 32.63
C GLU A 386 -4.01 7.57 31.54
N THR A 387 -5.33 7.66 31.32
CA THR A 387 -6.02 6.85 30.31
C THR A 387 -5.85 7.38 28.88
N ARG A 388 -5.40 8.63 28.69
CA ARG A 388 -5.19 9.20 27.35
C ARG A 388 -3.94 8.63 26.67
N PRO A 389 -3.98 8.36 25.35
CA PRO A 389 -2.80 7.98 24.57
C PRO A 389 -1.65 8.98 24.66
N LEU A 390 -0.42 8.48 24.64
CA LEU A 390 0.77 9.33 24.49
C LEU A 390 0.82 9.86 23.05
N LYS A 391 0.74 11.17 22.90
CA LYS A 391 0.89 11.89 21.62
C LYS A 391 2.08 12.83 21.74
N THR A 392 3.04 12.71 20.83
CA THR A 392 4.26 13.53 20.84
C THR A 392 3.98 14.92 20.24
N SER A 393 4.93 15.85 20.36
CA SER A 393 4.88 17.14 19.66
C SER A 393 4.67 17.01 18.15
N ALA A 394 5.28 15.98 17.53
CA ALA A 394 5.15 15.72 16.09
C ALA A 394 3.71 15.44 15.68
N PHE A 395 2.91 14.80 16.54
CA PHE A 395 1.49 14.53 16.30
C PHE A 395 0.71 15.81 16.01
N TYR A 396 0.90 16.83 16.85
CA TYR A 396 0.22 18.12 16.74
C TYR A 396 0.80 18.99 15.62
N GLN A 397 2.13 19.00 15.45
CA GLN A 397 2.80 19.71 14.36
C GLN A 397 2.37 19.22 12.96
N PHE A 398 2.01 17.95 12.85
CA PHE A 398 1.44 17.37 11.64
C PHE A 398 -0.08 17.55 11.51
N GLY A 399 -0.75 18.14 12.51
CA GLY A 399 -2.18 18.37 12.49
C GLY A 399 -2.98 17.07 12.47
N LEU A 400 -2.49 16.04 13.16
CA LEU A 400 -3.12 14.74 13.23
C LEU A 400 -4.20 14.71 14.31
N THR A 401 -5.16 13.81 14.18
CA THR A 401 -6.17 13.52 15.22
C THR A 401 -6.39 12.03 15.32
N LEU A 402 -6.32 11.49 16.53
CA LEU A 402 -6.46 10.07 16.79
C LEU A 402 -7.94 9.80 16.95
N THR A 403 -8.55 9.17 15.95
CA THR A 403 -9.99 8.90 15.96
C THR A 403 -10.29 7.63 16.75
N GLN A 404 -9.42 6.62 16.64
CA GLN A 404 -9.47 5.39 17.43
C GLN A 404 -8.05 4.85 17.67
N PRO A 405 -7.76 4.29 18.87
CA PRO A 405 -8.60 4.28 20.05
C PRO A 405 -8.60 5.61 20.82
N LYS A 406 -9.61 5.82 21.67
CA LYS A 406 -9.69 7.03 22.52
C LYS A 406 -8.83 6.94 23.79
N GLN A 407 -8.51 5.72 24.21
CA GLN A 407 -7.70 5.41 25.39
C GLN A 407 -6.35 4.82 24.97
N TYR A 408 -5.36 4.92 25.84
CA TYR A 408 -4.02 4.38 25.58
C TYR A 408 -4.04 2.87 25.37
N LYS A 409 -4.92 2.17 26.11
CA LYS A 409 -5.07 0.72 26.06
C LYS A 409 -6.26 0.35 25.18
N THR A 410 -6.07 -0.64 24.32
CA THR A 410 -7.12 -1.28 23.53
C THR A 410 -7.02 -2.78 23.70
N ILE A 411 -8.17 -3.42 23.83
CA ILE A 411 -8.28 -4.88 23.86
C ILE A 411 -8.73 -5.30 22.46
N THR A 412 -8.14 -6.37 21.93
CA THR A 412 -8.58 -6.91 20.64
C THR A 412 -10.02 -7.39 20.72
N ASP A 413 -10.79 -7.09 19.68
CA ASP A 413 -12.08 -7.72 19.42
C ASP A 413 -11.82 -8.92 18.51
N ASP A 414 -12.06 -10.14 19.00
CA ASP A 414 -11.84 -11.35 18.22
C ASP A 414 -10.41 -11.50 17.65
N GLY A 415 -9.41 -11.04 18.41
CA GLY A 415 -8.00 -11.08 17.99
C GLY A 415 -7.61 -10.02 16.97
N GLU A 416 -8.43 -8.98 16.76
CA GLU A 416 -8.12 -7.81 15.94
C GLU A 416 -8.22 -6.51 16.70
N ALA A 417 -7.47 -5.49 16.29
CA ALA A 417 -7.69 -4.12 16.74
C ALA A 417 -7.52 -3.12 15.60
N ILE A 418 -8.19 -1.98 15.71
CA ILE A 418 -8.12 -0.92 14.70
C ILE A 418 -7.57 0.36 15.35
N VAL A 419 -6.57 0.93 14.69
CA VAL A 419 -6.01 2.24 15.01
C VAL A 419 -6.24 3.16 13.82
N SER A 420 -6.93 4.27 14.05
CA SER A 420 -7.28 5.22 13.00
C SER A 420 -6.80 6.62 13.38
N VAL A 421 -6.07 7.25 12.48
CA VAL A 421 -5.53 8.61 12.63
C VAL A 421 -5.96 9.43 11.44
N SER A 422 -6.72 10.49 11.66
CA SER A 422 -7.06 11.45 10.61
C SER A 422 -5.98 12.50 10.44
N SER A 423 -5.82 13.00 9.21
CA SER A 423 -4.90 14.05 8.83
C SER A 423 -5.57 15.03 7.88
N SER A 424 -5.17 16.30 7.97
CA SER A 424 -5.60 17.36 7.03
C SER A 424 -4.71 17.45 5.78
N ARG A 425 -3.59 16.72 5.77
CA ARG A 425 -2.60 16.69 4.68
C ARG A 425 -2.23 15.26 4.35
N LEU A 426 -1.68 15.05 3.16
CA LEU A 426 -1.15 13.75 2.77
C LEU A 426 0.14 13.46 3.57
N MET A 427 0.16 12.28 4.19
CA MET A 427 1.23 11.85 5.09
C MET A 427 1.69 10.46 4.68
N THR A 428 2.98 10.21 4.86
CA THR A 428 3.52 8.85 4.94
C THR A 428 3.39 8.38 6.40
N PHE A 429 2.92 7.16 6.61
CA PHE A 429 2.85 6.52 7.93
C PHE A 429 3.70 5.24 7.98
N SER A 430 4.09 4.84 9.18
CA SER A 430 4.61 3.51 9.52
C SER A 430 4.23 3.17 10.96
N TYR A 431 4.35 1.90 11.33
CA TYR A 431 4.15 1.44 12.70
C TYR A 431 5.24 0.44 13.10
N GLU A 432 5.48 0.34 14.40
CA GLU A 432 6.26 -0.73 15.01
C GLU A 432 5.39 -1.40 16.07
N MET A 433 5.44 -2.74 16.14
CA MET A 433 4.74 -3.50 17.16
C MET A 433 5.69 -4.43 17.90
N ARG A 434 5.71 -4.35 19.22
CA ARG A 434 6.59 -5.17 20.08
C ARG A 434 5.80 -5.83 21.20
N GLN A 435 5.98 -7.13 21.38
CA GLN A 435 5.33 -7.88 22.45
C GLN A 435 6.03 -7.60 23.79
N ARG A 436 5.25 -7.54 24.87
CA ARG A 436 5.76 -7.54 26.24
C ARG A 436 5.97 -8.98 26.70
N ASP A 437 7.09 -9.19 27.37
CA ASP A 437 7.38 -10.44 28.04
C ASP A 437 6.39 -10.66 29.20
N PRO A 438 5.67 -11.80 29.25
CA PRO A 438 4.66 -12.04 30.28
C PRO A 438 5.22 -12.13 31.70
N GLN A 439 6.48 -12.52 31.86
CA GLN A 439 7.11 -12.73 33.17
C GLN A 439 7.72 -11.44 33.73
N THR A 440 8.37 -10.66 32.86
CA THR A 440 9.13 -9.46 33.26
C THR A 440 8.38 -8.16 32.98
N GLY A 441 7.36 -8.17 32.10
CA GLY A 441 6.65 -6.98 31.61
C GLY A 441 7.50 -6.09 30.69
N ALA A 442 8.77 -6.44 30.46
CA ALA A 442 9.68 -5.72 29.58
C ALA A 442 9.28 -5.93 28.11
N LEU A 443 9.63 -4.98 27.24
CA LEU A 443 9.43 -5.17 25.80
C LEU A 443 10.47 -6.16 25.30
N LYS A 444 10.03 -7.13 24.49
CA LYS A 444 10.95 -7.99 23.75
C LYS A 444 11.78 -7.12 22.80
N GLN A 445 13.02 -7.54 22.59
CA GLN A 445 13.98 -6.82 21.74
C GLN A 445 13.62 -6.96 20.26
N GLU A 446 13.00 -8.07 19.88
CA GLU A 446 12.55 -8.34 18.51
C GLU A 446 11.20 -7.68 18.23
N GLU A 447 11.10 -7.05 17.06
CA GLU A 447 9.84 -6.56 16.51
C GLU A 447 9.00 -7.74 16.00
N VAL A 448 7.69 -7.61 16.13
CA VAL A 448 6.75 -8.56 15.54
C VAL A 448 6.79 -8.41 14.02
N ASP A 449 6.66 -9.52 13.29
CA ASP A 449 6.67 -9.53 11.82
C ASP A 449 5.63 -8.55 11.22
N SER A 450 6.01 -7.81 10.17
CA SER A 450 5.16 -6.82 9.47
C SER A 450 3.85 -7.39 8.91
N SER A 451 3.73 -8.71 8.77
CA SER A 451 2.48 -9.40 8.44
C SER A 451 1.38 -9.25 9.52
N CYS A 452 1.70 -8.73 10.71
CA CYS A 452 0.75 -8.50 11.80
C CYS A 452 -0.11 -7.23 11.64
N GLY A 453 0.09 -6.43 10.59
CA GLY A 453 -0.66 -5.18 10.40
C GLY A 453 -1.02 -4.90 8.95
N LEU A 454 -2.26 -4.49 8.76
CA LEU A 454 -2.81 -4.04 7.50
C LEU A 454 -3.02 -2.52 7.59
N MET A 455 -2.04 -1.75 7.15
CA MET A 455 -2.14 -0.29 7.09
C MET A 455 -2.64 0.17 5.73
N SER A 456 -3.72 0.95 5.74
CA SER A 456 -4.22 1.68 4.58
C SER A 456 -4.07 3.18 4.83
N VAL A 457 -3.67 3.92 3.79
CA VAL A 457 -3.40 5.37 3.87
C VAL A 457 -4.16 6.08 2.77
N THR A 458 -4.88 7.13 3.16
CA THR A 458 -5.62 8.01 2.25
C THR A 458 -5.21 9.47 2.49
N ARG A 459 -5.75 10.39 1.70
CA ARG A 459 -5.57 11.84 1.95
C ARG A 459 -6.16 12.29 3.28
N GLN A 460 -7.10 11.52 3.85
CA GLN A 460 -7.79 11.85 5.09
C GLN A 460 -7.08 11.27 6.33
N GLY A 461 -6.05 10.44 6.16
CA GLY A 461 -5.35 9.81 7.27
C GLY A 461 -4.96 8.36 7.01
N MET A 462 -4.81 7.58 8.08
CA MET A 462 -4.54 6.16 8.02
C MET A 462 -5.52 5.34 8.86
N LYS A 463 -5.71 4.08 8.44
CA LYS A 463 -6.38 3.03 9.20
C LYS A 463 -5.46 1.82 9.24
N LEU A 464 -5.03 1.45 10.44
CA LEU A 464 -4.16 0.33 10.73
C LEU A 464 -4.97 -0.74 11.45
N ARG A 465 -5.16 -1.89 10.81
CA ARG A 465 -5.77 -3.08 11.40
C ARG A 465 -4.66 -4.01 11.89
N LEU A 466 -4.59 -4.21 13.19
CA LEU A 466 -3.58 -5.02 13.88
C LEU A 466 -4.13 -6.42 14.15
N LEU A 467 -3.27 -7.40 13.89
CA LEU A 467 -3.53 -8.83 13.97
C LEU A 467 -2.37 -9.47 14.74
N PRO A 468 -2.39 -9.45 16.09
CA PRO A 468 -1.33 -10.04 16.89
C PRO A 468 -1.16 -11.54 16.60
N PRO A 469 0.08 -12.04 16.44
CA PRO A 469 0.33 -13.45 16.09
C PRO A 469 0.06 -14.41 17.25
N GLU A 470 0.15 -13.93 18.50
CA GLU A 470 -0.03 -14.70 19.71
C GLU A 470 -0.85 -13.89 20.74
N PRO A 471 -1.49 -14.55 21.72
CA PRO A 471 -2.06 -13.85 22.87
C PRO A 471 -0.97 -13.12 23.67
N GLY A 472 -1.30 -11.94 24.20
CA GLY A 472 -0.39 -11.16 25.04
C GLY A 472 -0.59 -9.65 24.93
N ALA A 473 0.27 -8.90 25.63
CA ALA A 473 0.29 -7.45 25.59
C ALA A 473 1.37 -6.95 24.62
N TYR A 474 1.05 -5.92 23.87
CA TYR A 474 1.90 -5.33 22.83
C TYR A 474 1.96 -3.81 23.00
N GLU A 475 3.10 -3.23 22.67
CA GLU A 475 3.24 -1.79 22.45
C GLU A 475 3.23 -1.52 20.94
N VAL A 476 2.40 -0.58 20.53
CA VAL A 476 2.29 -0.12 19.15
C VAL A 476 2.76 1.32 19.09
N LYS A 477 3.81 1.59 18.30
CA LYS A 477 4.29 2.93 18.01
C LYS A 477 3.91 3.32 16.59
N LEU A 478 3.44 4.55 16.44
CA LEU A 478 3.09 5.11 15.15
C LEU A 478 4.10 6.19 14.76
N PHE A 479 4.46 6.22 13.49
CA PHE A 479 5.41 7.17 12.93
C PHE A 479 4.78 7.83 11.70
N ALA A 480 5.08 9.12 11.50
CA ALA A 480 4.58 9.87 10.35
C ALA A 480 5.60 10.89 9.82
N ARG A 481 5.42 11.27 8.55
CA ARG A 481 6.13 12.37 7.87
C ARG A 481 5.19 12.94 6.82
N ARG A 482 5.30 14.23 6.52
CA ARG A 482 4.57 14.81 5.41
C ARG A 482 5.06 14.23 4.09
N GLU A 483 4.13 13.95 3.19
CA GLU A 483 4.48 13.42 1.88
C GLU A 483 5.32 14.46 1.10
N GLY A 484 6.43 14.03 0.49
CA GLY A 484 7.35 14.90 -0.25
C GLY A 484 8.41 15.64 0.58
N GLU A 485 8.31 15.65 1.91
CA GLU A 485 9.38 16.19 2.77
C GLU A 485 10.54 15.17 2.88
N PRO A 486 11.79 15.56 2.64
CA PRO A 486 12.94 14.70 2.88
C PRO A 486 13.12 14.46 4.39
N GLY A 487 13.70 13.33 4.77
CA GLY A 487 14.03 13.01 6.16
C GLY A 487 13.26 11.81 6.71
N VAL A 488 13.45 11.57 8.01
CA VAL A 488 12.96 10.39 8.73
C VAL A 488 11.51 10.54 9.20
N LEU A 489 10.76 9.43 9.29
CA LEU A 489 9.47 9.47 10.00
C LEU A 489 9.72 9.85 11.48
N ARG A 490 8.84 10.71 12.01
CA ARG A 490 8.87 11.10 13.42
C ARG A 490 7.87 10.25 14.18
N TRP A 491 8.24 9.80 15.37
CA TRP A 491 7.33 9.14 16.30
C TRP A 491 6.20 10.11 16.69
N ILE A 492 4.95 9.71 16.45
CA ILE A 492 3.76 10.55 16.68
C ILE A 492 2.90 10.06 17.85
N CYS A 493 2.76 8.76 18.06
CA CYS A 493 1.83 8.21 19.03
C CYS A 493 2.28 6.85 19.54
N SER A 494 1.91 6.51 20.78
CA SER A 494 2.07 5.16 21.35
C SER A 494 0.80 4.67 22.01
N LEU A 495 0.52 3.38 21.82
CA LEU A 495 -0.65 2.68 22.30
C LEU A 495 -0.25 1.33 22.90
N GLU A 496 -1.04 0.84 23.84
CA GLU A 496 -0.96 -0.53 24.35
C GLU A 496 -2.11 -1.36 23.80
N LEU A 497 -1.78 -2.54 23.28
CA LEU A 497 -2.72 -3.49 22.74
C LEU A 497 -2.68 -4.77 23.59
N GLU A 498 -3.81 -5.18 24.13
CA GLU A 498 -3.97 -6.47 24.81
C GLU A 498 -4.74 -7.43 23.90
N CYS A 499 -4.18 -8.61 23.68
CA CYS A 499 -4.78 -9.66 22.88
C CYS A 499 -5.08 -10.89 23.77
N PRO A 500 -6.32 -11.06 24.25
CA PRO A 500 -6.68 -12.19 25.10
C PRO A 500 -6.66 -13.54 24.35
N SER A 501 -7.05 -13.51 23.08
CA SER A 501 -7.12 -14.70 22.22
C SER A 501 -6.87 -14.33 20.77
N ILE A 502 -6.25 -15.25 20.02
CA ILE A 502 -6.08 -15.14 18.58
C ILE A 502 -7.16 -15.95 17.86
N GLN A 503 -7.56 -15.51 16.68
CA GLN A 503 -8.31 -16.36 15.76
C GLN A 503 -7.31 -17.15 14.89
N LYS A 504 -7.61 -18.43 14.65
CA LYS A 504 -6.88 -19.23 13.64
C LYS A 504 -7.21 -18.65 12.27
N ARG A 505 -6.27 -17.90 11.70
CA ARG A 505 -6.38 -17.30 10.37
C ARG A 505 -5.37 -17.96 9.44
N GLN A 506 -5.65 -17.88 8.14
CA GLN A 506 -4.63 -18.17 7.14
C GLN A 506 -3.52 -17.11 7.24
N ALA A 507 -2.29 -17.51 7.00
CA ALA A 507 -1.14 -16.61 7.08
C ALA A 507 -1.28 -15.49 6.04
N LEU A 508 -1.05 -14.25 6.47
CA LEU A 508 -0.99 -13.11 5.56
C LEU A 508 0.37 -13.07 4.87
N PRO A 509 0.42 -12.77 3.56
CA PRO A 509 1.69 -12.56 2.87
C PRO A 509 2.37 -11.31 3.44
N ASN A 510 3.69 -11.40 3.59
CA ASN A 510 4.47 -10.25 4.03
C ASN A 510 4.37 -9.11 3.01
N ASN A 511 4.11 -7.89 3.49
CA ASN A 511 4.17 -6.69 2.68
C ASN A 511 5.46 -5.91 3.01
N PRO A 512 6.46 -5.91 2.12
CA PRO A 512 7.66 -5.11 2.32
C PRO A 512 7.39 -3.61 2.11
N TYR A 513 6.19 -3.16 1.78
CA TYR A 513 5.88 -1.76 1.57
C TYR A 513 5.10 -1.17 2.75
N LEU A 514 5.10 0.16 2.86
CA LEU A 514 4.51 0.86 4.00
C LEU A 514 3.00 0.66 4.10
N ASN A 515 2.28 0.52 2.98
CA ASN A 515 0.83 0.44 3.01
C ASN A 515 0.26 -0.54 1.97
N TRP A 516 -0.95 -0.99 2.27
CA TRP A 516 -1.88 -1.63 1.37
C TRP A 516 -2.71 -0.57 0.64
N GLY A 517 -3.14 -0.90 -0.58
CA GLY A 517 -3.75 0.02 -1.52
C GLY A 517 -2.76 0.76 -2.41
N LEU A 518 -3.22 1.89 -2.94
CA LEU A 518 -2.37 2.82 -3.68
C LEU A 518 -1.27 3.38 -2.78
N ALA A 519 -0.05 3.43 -3.30
CA ALA A 519 1.06 4.08 -2.60
C ALA A 519 0.78 5.58 -2.45
N ALA A 520 1.24 6.19 -1.35
CA ALA A 520 1.03 7.63 -1.08
C ALA A 520 1.53 8.54 -2.23
N GLY A 521 2.62 8.15 -2.91
CA GLY A 521 3.20 8.84 -4.06
C GLY A 521 2.63 8.47 -5.44
N ALA A 522 1.65 7.57 -5.53
CA ALA A 522 1.18 7.02 -6.81
C ALA A 522 0.69 8.10 -7.81
N SER A 523 0.10 9.18 -7.29
CA SER A 523 -0.34 10.32 -8.12
C SER A 523 0.80 11.07 -8.82
N ALA A 524 1.96 11.21 -8.16
CA ALA A 524 3.15 11.80 -8.77
C ALA A 524 3.72 10.91 -9.89
N LEU A 525 3.59 9.58 -9.71
CA LEU A 525 3.94 8.57 -10.71
C LEU A 525 2.96 8.51 -11.89
N GLY A 526 1.87 9.28 -11.86
CA GLY A 526 0.89 9.34 -12.93
C GLY A 526 -0.34 8.44 -12.73
N VAL A 527 -0.53 7.84 -11.56
CA VAL A 527 -1.71 7.03 -11.23
C VAL A 527 -2.76 7.89 -10.51
N LYS A 528 -3.90 8.13 -11.17
CA LYS A 528 -5.02 8.93 -10.64
C LYS A 528 -5.85 8.17 -9.61
N GLY A 529 -5.96 6.86 -9.75
CA GLY A 529 -6.82 6.02 -8.91
C GLY A 529 -6.75 4.55 -9.31
N CYS A 530 -7.45 3.71 -8.55
CA CYS A 530 -7.59 2.28 -8.76
C CYS A 530 -9.06 1.89 -8.72
N SER A 531 -9.46 0.88 -9.50
CA SER A 531 -10.82 0.31 -9.48
C SER A 531 -11.16 -0.36 -8.15
N ILE A 532 -10.16 -0.66 -7.32
CA ILE A 532 -10.35 -1.39 -6.07
C ILE A 532 -9.90 -0.53 -4.89
N ALA A 533 -10.71 -0.54 -3.83
CA ALA A 533 -10.37 0.08 -2.56
C ALA A 533 -9.23 -0.68 -1.90
N GLY A 534 -8.21 0.04 -1.44
CA GLY A 534 -7.02 -0.54 -0.82
C GLY A 534 -7.11 -0.82 0.68
N GLU A 535 -8.27 -0.58 1.28
CA GLU A 535 -8.46 -0.60 2.73
C GLU A 535 -8.73 -2.01 3.28
N GLU A 536 -9.18 -2.94 2.44
CA GLU A 536 -9.60 -4.28 2.83
C GLU A 536 -9.07 -5.33 1.86
N ALA A 537 -9.10 -6.59 2.31
CA ALA A 537 -8.76 -7.72 1.44
C ALA A 537 -9.81 -7.84 0.33
N ILE A 538 -9.34 -8.06 -0.89
CA ILE A 538 -10.17 -8.16 -2.07
C ILE A 538 -10.59 -9.61 -2.21
N GLU A 539 -11.88 -9.87 -2.01
CA GLU A 539 -12.45 -11.20 -2.23
C GLU A 539 -12.43 -11.54 -3.72
N VAL A 540 -11.70 -12.61 -4.05
CA VAL A 540 -11.55 -13.11 -5.42
C VAL A 540 -12.76 -13.97 -5.77
N GLY A 541 -13.27 -13.82 -7.00
CA GLY A 541 -14.45 -14.55 -7.46
C GLY A 541 -14.25 -16.07 -7.48
N GLU A 542 -15.35 -16.83 -7.63
CA GLU A 542 -15.34 -18.30 -7.58
C GLU A 542 -14.37 -18.96 -8.57
N GLY A 543 -14.13 -18.35 -9.72
CA GLY A 543 -13.17 -18.82 -10.72
C GLY A 543 -11.70 -18.50 -10.42
N GLY A 544 -11.39 -17.93 -9.24
CA GLY A 544 -10.04 -17.49 -8.86
C GLY A 544 -9.56 -16.26 -9.61
N GLU A 545 -10.46 -15.50 -10.23
CA GLU A 545 -10.07 -14.37 -11.08
C GLU A 545 -10.34 -13.04 -10.41
N CYS A 546 -9.38 -12.13 -10.53
CA CYS A 546 -9.49 -10.75 -10.07
C CYS A 546 -8.94 -9.80 -11.13
N LYS A 547 -9.58 -8.64 -11.29
CA LYS A 547 -9.17 -7.61 -12.24
C LYS A 547 -8.90 -6.30 -11.52
N VAL A 548 -7.65 -5.84 -11.57
CA VAL A 548 -7.22 -4.56 -10.99
C VAL A 548 -6.97 -3.55 -12.11
N ILE A 549 -7.60 -2.38 -12.04
CA ILE A 549 -7.47 -1.32 -13.05
C ILE A 549 -6.91 -0.07 -12.40
N LEU A 550 -5.74 0.40 -12.86
CA LEU A 550 -5.19 1.69 -12.50
C LEU A 550 -5.55 2.72 -13.57
N HIS A 551 -6.15 3.84 -13.15
CA HIS A 551 -6.41 4.97 -14.04
C HIS A 551 -5.19 5.88 -14.08
N THR A 552 -4.76 6.29 -15.28
CA THR A 552 -3.52 7.05 -15.46
C THR A 552 -3.78 8.49 -15.91
N SER A 553 -2.84 9.38 -15.60
CA SER A 553 -2.82 10.77 -16.10
C SER A 553 -2.02 10.95 -17.38
N ARG A 554 -1.17 9.96 -17.70
CA ARG A 554 -0.29 9.91 -18.86
C ARG A 554 0.02 8.44 -19.20
N PRO A 555 0.56 8.15 -20.40
CA PRO A 555 1.03 6.81 -20.75
C PRO A 555 2.08 6.29 -19.76
N LEU A 556 1.85 5.09 -19.22
CA LEU A 556 2.75 4.43 -18.27
C LEU A 556 2.99 2.98 -18.70
N MET A 557 4.15 2.44 -18.32
CA MET A 557 4.44 1.01 -18.28
C MET A 557 4.04 0.42 -16.94
N MET A 558 3.71 -0.88 -16.94
CA MET A 558 3.34 -1.63 -15.73
C MET A 558 4.10 -2.95 -15.62
N VAL A 559 4.59 -3.24 -14.43
CA VAL A 559 5.07 -4.57 -14.02
C VAL A 559 4.33 -4.98 -12.76
N CYS A 560 3.93 -6.25 -12.69
CA CYS A 560 3.19 -6.79 -11.55
C CYS A 560 3.97 -7.94 -10.93
N GLU A 561 3.88 -8.06 -9.61
CA GLU A 561 4.44 -9.15 -8.82
C GLU A 561 3.31 -9.75 -7.99
N LEU A 562 3.16 -11.07 -8.03
CA LEU A 562 2.18 -11.81 -7.23
C LEU A 562 2.92 -12.76 -6.30
N THR A 563 2.58 -12.76 -5.01
CA THR A 563 3.19 -13.66 -4.02
C THR A 563 2.15 -14.40 -3.19
N HIS A 564 2.39 -15.71 -3.02
CA HIS A 564 1.63 -16.64 -2.19
C HIS A 564 2.61 -17.74 -1.73
N HIS A 565 2.41 -18.34 -0.55
CA HIS A 565 3.38 -19.30 0.01
C HIS A 565 3.50 -20.60 -0.82
N GLU A 566 2.45 -21.00 -1.54
CA GLU A 566 2.45 -22.16 -2.45
C GLU A 566 2.84 -21.81 -3.91
N LEU A 567 3.01 -20.53 -4.25
CA LEU A 567 3.38 -20.13 -5.61
C LEU A 567 4.89 -19.98 -5.75
N ASP A 568 5.48 -20.69 -6.72
CA ASP A 568 6.81 -20.38 -7.22
C ASP A 568 6.81 -19.17 -8.17
N ALA A 569 8.00 -18.65 -8.48
CA ALA A 569 8.17 -17.45 -9.30
C ALA A 569 7.70 -17.62 -10.76
N THR A 570 7.76 -18.82 -11.31
CA THR A 570 7.34 -19.12 -12.69
C THR A 570 5.81 -19.19 -12.77
N ALA A 571 5.19 -19.91 -11.83
CA ALA A 571 3.74 -20.01 -11.69
C ALA A 571 3.12 -18.63 -11.38
N ALA A 572 3.77 -17.81 -10.54
CA ALA A 572 3.31 -16.46 -10.21
C ALA A 572 3.24 -15.55 -11.45
N LYS A 573 4.22 -15.61 -12.36
CA LYS A 573 4.18 -14.86 -13.63
C LYS A 573 3.01 -15.31 -14.51
N ARG A 574 2.72 -16.61 -14.51
CA ARG A 574 1.58 -17.19 -15.24
C ARG A 574 0.23 -16.93 -14.58
N CYS A 575 0.21 -16.33 -13.40
CA CYS A 575 -1.01 -15.85 -12.76
C CYS A 575 -1.37 -14.41 -13.18
N LEU A 576 -0.53 -13.75 -13.98
CA LEU A 576 -0.67 -12.33 -14.31
C LEU A 576 -0.80 -12.13 -15.81
N ALA A 577 -1.78 -11.30 -16.21
CA ALA A 577 -1.90 -10.82 -17.58
C ALA A 577 -2.18 -9.31 -17.59
N SER A 578 -1.21 -8.56 -18.11
CA SER A 578 -1.20 -7.10 -18.07
C SER A 578 -1.56 -6.50 -19.43
N GLN A 579 -2.40 -5.48 -19.42
CA GLN A 579 -2.81 -4.70 -20.59
C GLN A 579 -2.51 -3.22 -20.33
N ILE A 580 -1.80 -2.60 -21.25
CA ILE A 580 -1.34 -1.21 -21.15
C ILE A 580 -2.04 -0.36 -22.21
N THR A 581 -2.81 0.63 -21.76
CA THR A 581 -3.47 1.64 -22.61
C THR A 581 -3.07 3.05 -22.17
N ALA A 582 -3.42 4.07 -22.95
CA ALA A 582 -3.06 5.45 -22.63
C ALA A 582 -3.68 5.96 -21.31
N GLU A 583 -4.89 5.50 -20.98
CA GLU A 583 -5.68 5.99 -19.85
C GLU A 583 -5.78 4.98 -18.69
N GLN A 584 -5.45 3.71 -18.94
CA GLN A 584 -5.64 2.62 -17.99
C GLN A 584 -4.54 1.56 -18.09
N LEU A 585 -4.14 1.05 -16.93
CA LEU A 585 -3.33 -0.16 -16.79
C LEU A 585 -4.22 -1.24 -16.17
N VAL A 586 -4.40 -2.36 -16.85
CA VAL A 586 -5.26 -3.45 -16.40
C VAL A 586 -4.40 -4.66 -16.07
N CYS A 587 -4.50 -5.16 -14.84
CA CYS A 587 -3.88 -6.38 -14.38
C CYS A 587 -4.97 -7.43 -14.11
N ASN A 588 -4.96 -8.51 -14.89
CA ASN A 588 -5.81 -9.68 -14.62
C ASN A 588 -4.97 -10.67 -13.81
N VAL A 589 -5.51 -11.09 -12.67
CA VAL A 589 -4.86 -11.98 -11.70
C VAL A 589 -5.64 -13.28 -11.62
N MET A 590 -4.92 -14.40 -11.59
CA MET A 590 -5.43 -15.75 -11.33
C MET A 590 -4.89 -16.24 -9.99
N CYS A 591 -5.77 -16.67 -9.09
CA CYS A 591 -5.44 -17.19 -7.76
C CYS A 591 -5.73 -18.70 -7.72
N PRO A 592 -4.74 -19.56 -7.99
CA PRO A 592 -4.97 -21.01 -8.11
C PRO A 592 -5.15 -21.74 -6.77
N TYR A 593 -4.61 -21.20 -5.69
CA TYR A 593 -4.58 -21.81 -4.35
C TYR A 593 -5.42 -21.01 -3.37
N LYS A 594 -6.07 -21.70 -2.44
CA LYS A 594 -6.81 -21.06 -1.36
C LYS A 594 -5.84 -20.29 -0.46
N GLY A 595 -6.09 -19.01 -0.23
CA GLY A 595 -5.13 -18.20 0.52
C GLY A 595 -5.24 -16.70 0.34
N PHE A 596 -4.33 -16.01 1.04
CA PHE A 596 -4.07 -14.60 0.85
C PHE A 596 -2.90 -14.37 -0.10
N TYR A 597 -3.09 -13.50 -1.07
CA TYR A 597 -2.08 -13.10 -2.05
C TYR A 597 -1.72 -11.64 -1.87
N ARG A 598 -0.45 -11.31 -2.10
CA ARG A 598 -0.02 -9.91 -2.28
C ARG A 598 0.24 -9.67 -3.76
N LEU A 599 -0.48 -8.70 -4.33
CA LEU A 599 -0.23 -8.15 -5.65
C LEU A 599 0.47 -6.80 -5.51
N SER A 600 1.73 -6.71 -5.94
CA SER A 600 2.47 -5.45 -6.03
C SER A 600 2.41 -4.95 -7.49
N ILE A 601 2.09 -3.67 -7.69
CA ILE A 601 2.07 -3.04 -9.01
C ILE A 601 3.12 -1.95 -9.05
N PHE A 602 3.99 -2.00 -10.07
CA PHE A 602 5.02 -1.01 -10.31
C PHE A 602 4.79 -0.31 -11.64
N VAL A 603 5.08 0.98 -11.69
CA VAL A 603 4.90 1.80 -12.88
C VAL A 603 6.16 2.58 -13.24
N GLN A 604 6.24 2.93 -14.51
CA GLN A 604 7.29 3.76 -15.09
C GLN A 604 6.69 4.59 -16.24
N ASP A 605 7.23 5.77 -16.53
CA ASP A 605 6.81 6.54 -17.71
C ASP A 605 7.08 5.77 -19.02
N TYR A 606 6.08 5.72 -19.90
CA TYR A 606 6.12 4.91 -21.12
C TYR A 606 7.30 5.25 -22.05
N ASP A 607 7.54 6.54 -22.26
CA ASP A 607 8.58 7.02 -23.18
C ASP A 607 9.99 7.03 -22.58
N SER A 608 10.11 6.78 -21.27
CA SER A 608 11.36 7.07 -20.55
C SER A 608 12.52 6.13 -20.89
N GLY A 609 12.26 4.94 -21.45
CA GLY A 609 13.23 3.96 -21.99
C GLY A 609 14.33 3.44 -21.05
N SER A 610 14.54 4.10 -19.91
CA SER A 610 15.70 4.04 -19.01
C SER A 610 15.38 4.37 -17.55
N GLY A 611 14.11 4.67 -17.25
CA GLY A 611 13.63 4.88 -15.88
C GLY A 611 13.56 3.58 -15.08
N THR A 612 13.49 3.72 -13.76
CA THR A 612 13.27 2.60 -12.84
C THR A 612 11.78 2.45 -12.53
N PHE A 613 11.30 1.21 -12.43
CA PHE A 613 9.94 0.92 -11.98
C PHE A 613 9.78 1.30 -10.51
N GLN A 614 8.72 2.04 -10.20
CA GLN A 614 8.40 2.50 -8.84
C GLN A 614 7.09 1.89 -8.37
N ASN A 615 7.00 1.54 -7.08
CA ASN A 615 5.80 0.93 -6.50
C ASN A 615 4.62 1.93 -6.54
N ALA A 616 3.56 1.55 -7.25
CA ALA A 616 2.32 2.32 -7.38
C ALA A 616 1.24 1.86 -6.40
N GLY A 617 1.29 0.62 -5.94
CA GLY A 617 0.36 0.10 -4.94
C GLY A 617 0.52 -1.39 -4.68
N ASN A 618 -0.03 -1.83 -3.55
CA ASN A 618 0.07 -3.19 -3.03
C ASN A 618 -1.30 -3.65 -2.55
N TYR A 619 -1.81 -4.74 -3.09
CA TYR A 619 -3.18 -5.17 -2.86
C TYR A 619 -3.19 -6.56 -2.22
N LEU A 620 -3.99 -6.71 -1.17
CA LEU A 620 -4.23 -7.99 -0.52
C LEU A 620 -5.43 -8.64 -1.20
N LEU A 621 -5.24 -9.81 -1.82
CA LEU A 621 -6.33 -10.60 -2.39
C LEU A 621 -6.61 -11.80 -1.49
N HIS A 622 -7.86 -12.22 -1.38
CA HIS A 622 -8.27 -13.38 -0.62
C HIS A 622 -9.11 -14.31 -1.49
N TYR A 623 -8.66 -15.55 -1.65
CA TYR A 623 -9.38 -16.57 -2.39
C TYR A 623 -9.78 -17.71 -1.44
N GLN A 624 -11.09 -17.93 -1.30
CA GLN A 624 -11.66 -18.84 -0.31
C GLN A 624 -12.00 -20.24 -0.87
N ASN A 625 -12.10 -20.35 -2.19
CA ASN A 625 -12.63 -21.54 -2.87
C ASN A 625 -11.56 -22.61 -3.12
N ARG A 626 -12.01 -23.78 -3.56
CA ARG A 626 -11.15 -24.97 -3.75
C ARG A 626 -10.07 -24.71 -4.82
N GLU A 627 -8.95 -25.41 -4.67
CA GLU A 627 -7.83 -25.38 -5.63
C GLU A 627 -8.32 -25.52 -7.07
N LEU A 628 -7.89 -24.59 -7.92
CA LEU A 628 -8.17 -24.61 -9.35
C LEU A 628 -7.20 -25.57 -10.04
N ASN A 629 -7.65 -26.15 -11.16
CA ASN A 629 -6.79 -26.98 -11.99
C ASN A 629 -5.57 -26.15 -12.46
N PRO A 630 -4.32 -26.60 -12.25
CA PRO A 630 -3.11 -25.90 -12.71
C PRO A 630 -3.10 -25.58 -14.22
N ASN A 631 -3.84 -26.34 -15.02
CA ASN A 631 -4.02 -26.09 -16.46
C ASN A 631 -4.88 -24.84 -16.77
N ALA A 632 -5.41 -24.15 -15.76
CA ALA A 632 -6.17 -22.91 -15.89
C ALA A 632 -5.28 -21.64 -15.84
N LEU A 633 -3.99 -21.77 -15.51
CA LEU A 633 -3.05 -20.65 -15.51
C LEU A 633 -2.91 -20.02 -16.89
N TYR A 634 -2.48 -18.75 -16.93
CA TYR A 634 -2.22 -18.10 -18.19
C TYR A 634 -1.03 -18.77 -18.93
N PRO A 635 -1.02 -18.66 -20.27
CA PRO A 635 0.07 -19.21 -21.07
C PRO A 635 1.43 -18.61 -20.68
N PRO A 636 2.54 -19.33 -20.90
CA PRO A 636 3.88 -18.80 -20.71
C PRO A 636 4.18 -17.68 -21.73
N ASP A 637 5.21 -16.90 -21.43
CA ASP A 637 5.76 -15.84 -22.29
C ASP A 637 4.76 -14.73 -22.67
N LEU A 638 3.76 -14.48 -21.83
CA LEU A 638 2.93 -13.29 -21.97
C LEU A 638 3.75 -12.04 -21.67
N GLY A 639 3.81 -11.15 -22.65
CA GLY A 639 4.34 -9.80 -22.44
C GLY A 639 3.34 -8.92 -21.68
N PRO A 640 3.74 -7.68 -21.32
CA PRO A 640 2.85 -6.69 -20.71
C PRO A 640 1.81 -6.12 -21.71
N TRP A 641 1.72 -6.69 -22.91
CA TRP A 641 0.95 -6.21 -24.05
C TRP A 641 -0.24 -7.13 -24.33
N CYS A 642 -0.93 -7.60 -23.29
CA CYS A 642 -2.11 -8.43 -23.49
C CYS A 642 -3.30 -7.55 -23.91
N GLY A 643 -4.05 -7.96 -24.94
CA GLY A 643 -5.12 -7.17 -25.54
C GLY A 643 -4.64 -5.95 -26.32
N PRO A 644 -5.55 -5.21 -26.97
CA PRO A 644 -5.21 -3.98 -27.67
C PRO A 644 -4.78 -2.90 -26.69
N GLY A 645 -3.78 -2.11 -27.09
CA GLY A 645 -3.16 -1.09 -26.25
C GLY A 645 -2.26 -0.13 -27.03
N LEU A 646 -1.44 0.63 -26.31
CA LEU A 646 -0.55 1.68 -26.87
C LEU A 646 0.28 1.15 -28.04
N ARG A 647 0.97 0.03 -27.85
CA ARG A 647 1.84 -0.59 -28.87
C ARG A 647 1.09 -0.96 -30.16
N SER A 648 -0.12 -1.54 -30.03
CA SER A 648 -0.95 -1.87 -31.20
C SER A 648 -1.48 -0.63 -31.91
N GLN A 649 -1.79 0.43 -31.15
CA GLN A 649 -2.27 1.70 -31.69
C GLN A 649 -1.16 2.46 -32.44
N GLU A 650 0.05 2.50 -31.88
CA GLU A 650 1.25 3.07 -32.52
C GLU A 650 1.62 2.36 -33.83
N ALA A 651 1.39 1.04 -33.90
CA ALA A 651 1.56 0.29 -35.14
C ALA A 651 0.53 0.67 -36.23
N GLY A 652 -0.60 1.27 -35.84
CA GLY A 652 -1.70 1.66 -36.72
C GLY A 652 -2.90 0.70 -36.67
N LEU A 653 -3.04 -0.09 -35.61
CA LEU A 653 -4.20 -0.96 -35.39
C LEU A 653 -5.26 -0.24 -34.55
N SER A 654 -6.53 -0.39 -34.92
CA SER A 654 -7.67 0.23 -34.23
C SER A 654 -8.94 -0.60 -34.38
N HIS A 655 -10.05 -0.20 -33.74
CA HIS A 655 -11.37 -0.82 -33.90
C HIS A 655 -11.38 -2.34 -33.69
N PHE A 656 -10.75 -2.80 -32.62
CA PHE A 656 -10.77 -4.21 -32.25
C PHE A 656 -12.18 -4.66 -31.83
N SER A 657 -12.60 -5.85 -32.28
CA SER A 657 -13.86 -6.46 -31.81
C SER A 657 -13.80 -6.90 -30.35
N HIS A 658 -12.60 -7.15 -29.84
CA HIS A 658 -12.34 -7.52 -28.45
C HIS A 658 -11.34 -6.53 -27.86
N THR A 659 -11.77 -5.80 -26.83
CA THR A 659 -10.97 -4.76 -26.19
C THR A 659 -10.22 -5.25 -24.96
N GLY A 660 -10.55 -6.43 -24.43
CA GLY A 660 -9.85 -7.05 -23.30
C GLY A 660 -8.79 -8.07 -23.73
N ALA A 661 -7.88 -8.39 -22.80
CA ALA A 661 -6.85 -9.40 -22.98
C ALA A 661 -7.39 -10.84 -23.14
N ILE A 662 -8.50 -11.17 -22.47
CA ILE A 662 -9.05 -12.53 -22.40
C ILE A 662 -10.24 -12.64 -23.36
N VAL A 663 -10.23 -13.69 -24.18
CA VAL A 663 -11.30 -14.03 -25.13
C VAL A 663 -11.80 -15.44 -24.83
N ASN A 664 -13.07 -15.54 -24.42
CA ASN A 664 -13.73 -16.82 -24.17
C ASN A 664 -14.30 -17.38 -25.48
N ALA A 665 -13.92 -18.62 -25.81
CA ALA A 665 -14.31 -19.36 -27.00
C ALA A 665 -15.02 -20.66 -26.59
N PRO A 666 -16.27 -20.63 -26.12
CA PRO A 666 -16.95 -21.79 -25.54
C PRO A 666 -17.13 -22.94 -26.54
N GLN A 667 -17.26 -22.62 -27.83
CA GLN A 667 -17.36 -23.61 -28.91
C GLN A 667 -15.99 -23.98 -29.53
N GLY A 668 -14.89 -23.54 -28.91
CA GLY A 668 -13.54 -23.73 -29.44
C GLY A 668 -13.26 -22.90 -30.69
N ARG A 669 -14.07 -21.87 -31.00
CA ARG A 669 -13.87 -20.99 -32.16
C ARG A 669 -14.07 -19.53 -31.75
N CYS A 670 -13.21 -18.63 -32.22
CA CYS A 670 -13.37 -17.19 -32.05
C CYS A 670 -12.77 -16.39 -33.21
N ASN A 671 -13.34 -15.21 -33.47
CA ASN A 671 -12.84 -14.28 -34.49
C ASN A 671 -12.50 -12.94 -33.85
N ILE A 672 -11.25 -12.50 -34.00
CA ILE A 672 -10.79 -11.19 -33.56
C ILE A 672 -10.61 -10.32 -34.80
N THR A 673 -11.36 -9.22 -34.89
CA THR A 673 -11.33 -8.32 -36.05
C THR A 673 -10.79 -6.96 -35.63
N PHE A 674 -9.95 -6.34 -36.46
CA PHE A 674 -9.45 -4.99 -36.24
C PHE A 674 -9.13 -4.30 -37.57
N HIS A 675 -8.97 -2.98 -37.52
CA HIS A 675 -8.63 -2.14 -38.65
C HIS A 675 -7.13 -1.83 -38.62
N CYS A 676 -6.44 -2.09 -39.73
CA CYS A 676 -5.06 -1.73 -40.01
C CYS A 676 -5.05 -0.51 -40.93
N ALA A 677 -4.69 0.65 -40.40
CA ALA A 677 -4.65 1.90 -41.17
C ALA A 677 -3.42 1.99 -42.09
N SER A 678 -2.34 1.26 -41.77
CA SER A 678 -1.08 1.28 -42.49
C SER A 678 -1.07 0.22 -43.59
N PRO A 679 -1.12 0.58 -44.89
CA PRO A 679 -1.10 -0.41 -45.97
C PRO A 679 0.21 -1.21 -45.98
N ASP A 680 1.34 -0.63 -45.59
CA ASP A 680 2.63 -1.32 -45.61
C ASP A 680 2.87 -2.25 -44.42
N LEU A 681 1.96 -2.26 -43.44
CA LEU A 681 2.07 -3.14 -42.28
C LEU A 681 1.63 -4.55 -42.65
N GLN A 682 2.58 -5.48 -42.57
CA GLN A 682 2.32 -6.92 -42.69
C GLN A 682 1.97 -7.48 -41.32
N ILE A 683 0.88 -8.23 -41.25
CA ILE A 683 0.38 -8.84 -40.01
C ILE A 683 0.62 -10.34 -40.04
N HIS A 684 1.13 -10.86 -38.93
CA HIS A 684 1.26 -12.28 -38.67
C HIS A 684 0.60 -12.62 -37.33
N ALA A 685 0.08 -13.83 -37.19
CA ALA A 685 -0.55 -14.29 -35.97
C ALA A 685 -0.10 -15.71 -35.65
N THR A 686 0.22 -15.96 -34.38
CA THR A 686 0.75 -17.24 -33.90
C THR A 686 -0.06 -17.71 -32.71
N LEU A 687 -0.47 -18.98 -32.72
CA LEU A 687 -1.12 -19.63 -31.59
C LEU A 687 -0.13 -20.54 -30.87
N CYS A 688 -0.02 -20.39 -29.55
CA CYS A 688 0.87 -21.16 -28.70
C CYS A 688 0.09 -21.76 -27.52
N THR A 689 0.50 -22.96 -27.07
CA THR A 689 0.03 -23.59 -25.83
C THR A 689 1.15 -24.50 -25.29
N GLU A 690 1.14 -24.79 -23.99
CA GLU A 690 2.12 -25.68 -23.36
C GLU A 690 1.94 -27.14 -23.78
N LEU A 691 0.72 -27.57 -24.05
CA LEU A 691 0.39 -28.94 -24.44
C LEU A 691 0.66 -29.20 -25.93
N HIS A 692 1.85 -28.84 -26.43
CA HIS A 692 2.17 -28.93 -27.86
C HIS A 692 2.20 -30.39 -28.37
N GLU A 693 2.59 -31.35 -27.51
CA GLU A 693 2.88 -32.73 -27.91
C GLU A 693 1.67 -33.59 -28.32
N GLN A 694 0.44 -33.08 -28.17
CA GLN A 694 -0.79 -33.88 -28.37
C GLN A 694 -1.73 -33.31 -29.45
N ALA A 695 -1.31 -32.32 -30.25
CA ALA A 695 -2.11 -31.84 -31.38
C ALA A 695 -1.78 -32.61 -32.67
N HIS A 696 -2.79 -33.11 -33.39
CA HIS A 696 -2.61 -33.84 -34.66
C HIS A 696 -1.96 -33.00 -35.78
N PHE A 697 -2.09 -31.68 -35.70
CA PHE A 697 -1.55 -30.73 -36.68
C PHE A 697 -0.77 -29.61 -35.97
N PRO A 698 0.21 -28.97 -36.63
CA PRO A 698 0.89 -27.81 -36.08
C PRO A 698 -0.09 -26.68 -35.70
N LEU A 699 0.16 -25.97 -34.60
CA LEU A 699 -0.73 -24.89 -34.11
C LEU A 699 -0.93 -23.74 -35.12
N SER A 700 0.00 -23.55 -36.05
CA SER A 700 -0.17 -22.59 -37.16
C SER A 700 -1.34 -22.93 -38.07
N ARG A 701 -1.76 -24.19 -38.13
CA ARG A 701 -2.96 -24.65 -38.85
C ARG A 701 -4.27 -24.29 -38.13
N TYR A 702 -4.23 -23.76 -36.92
CA TYR A 702 -5.41 -23.42 -36.13
C TYR A 702 -5.70 -21.92 -36.07
N VAL A 703 -4.97 -21.15 -36.88
CA VAL A 703 -5.16 -19.71 -37.07
C VAL A 703 -5.29 -19.40 -38.55
N LEU A 704 -6.29 -18.60 -38.92
CA LEU A 704 -6.47 -18.10 -40.29
C LEU A 704 -6.60 -16.59 -40.29
N LEU A 705 -5.71 -15.93 -41.03
CA LEU A 705 -5.78 -14.50 -41.31
C LEU A 705 -6.58 -14.22 -42.57
N THR A 706 -7.58 -13.36 -42.46
CA THR A 706 -8.42 -12.92 -43.58
C THR A 706 -8.38 -11.40 -43.70
N PHE A 707 -8.17 -10.91 -44.92
CA PHE A 707 -8.15 -9.49 -45.26
C PHE A 707 -9.35 -9.19 -46.15
N THR A 708 -10.42 -8.62 -45.57
CA THR A 708 -11.72 -8.46 -46.27
C THR A 708 -11.80 -7.17 -47.08
N ASP A 709 -11.38 -6.05 -46.48
CA ASP A 709 -11.31 -4.71 -47.09
C ASP A 709 -9.85 -4.22 -47.15
N THR A 710 -9.57 -3.03 -47.69
CA THR A 710 -8.19 -2.49 -47.72
C THR A 710 -7.56 -2.35 -46.33
N SER A 711 -8.38 -2.21 -45.29
CA SER A 711 -7.93 -1.99 -43.90
C SER A 711 -8.40 -3.06 -42.90
N LYS A 712 -9.43 -3.87 -43.18
CA LYS A 712 -10.01 -4.78 -42.17
C LYS A 712 -9.32 -6.15 -42.15
N VAL A 713 -8.79 -6.53 -40.99
CA VAL A 713 -8.14 -7.82 -40.72
C VAL A 713 -9.01 -8.64 -39.76
N THR A 714 -9.15 -9.94 -40.02
CA THR A 714 -9.82 -10.90 -39.15
C THR A 714 -8.89 -12.08 -38.87
N VAL A 715 -8.62 -12.32 -37.58
CA VAL A 715 -7.90 -13.49 -37.08
C VAL A 715 -8.94 -14.49 -36.60
N SER A 716 -9.08 -15.60 -37.34
CA SER A 716 -9.97 -16.70 -36.96
C SER A 716 -9.15 -17.76 -36.25
N VAL A 717 -9.60 -18.19 -35.07
CA VAL A 717 -8.93 -19.21 -34.25
C VAL A 717 -9.86 -20.37 -34.01
N HIS A 718 -9.37 -21.59 -34.25
CA HIS A 718 -10.02 -22.83 -33.84
C HIS A 718 -9.14 -23.49 -32.77
N ALA A 719 -9.58 -23.53 -31.52
CA ALA A 719 -8.85 -24.23 -30.48
C ALA A 719 -8.84 -25.73 -30.80
N PRO A 720 -7.67 -26.41 -30.81
CA PRO A 720 -7.61 -27.85 -31.08
C PRO A 720 -8.33 -28.69 -30.03
N ARG A 721 -8.54 -28.17 -28.81
CA ARG A 721 -9.24 -28.81 -27.69
C ARG A 721 -9.56 -27.79 -26.59
N ALA A 722 -10.08 -28.27 -25.46
CA ALA A 722 -10.23 -27.46 -24.26
C ALA A 722 -8.86 -27.08 -23.68
N GLY A 723 -8.71 -25.82 -23.28
CA GLY A 723 -7.46 -25.29 -22.74
C GLY A 723 -7.32 -23.78 -22.90
N VAL A 724 -6.17 -23.28 -22.45
CA VAL A 724 -5.78 -21.87 -22.54
C VAL A 724 -4.66 -21.73 -23.57
N TYR A 725 -4.82 -20.77 -24.48
CA TYR A 725 -3.90 -20.53 -25.60
C TYR A 725 -3.47 -19.07 -25.62
N ARG A 726 -2.24 -18.83 -26.05
CA ARG A 726 -1.75 -17.49 -26.39
C ARG A 726 -1.87 -17.28 -27.88
N LEU A 727 -2.60 -16.25 -28.30
CA LEU A 727 -2.63 -15.75 -29.67
C LEU A 727 -1.80 -14.48 -29.76
N GLY A 728 -0.58 -14.56 -30.26
CA GLY A 728 0.26 -13.40 -30.51
C GLY A 728 -0.04 -12.76 -31.86
N ILE A 729 -0.22 -11.45 -31.90
CA ILE A 729 -0.34 -10.65 -33.12
C ILE A 729 0.96 -9.88 -33.31
N TYR A 730 1.55 -10.02 -34.49
CA TYR A 730 2.84 -9.43 -34.84
C TYR A 730 2.73 -8.57 -36.09
N GLY A 731 3.55 -7.53 -36.15
CA GLY A 731 3.60 -6.56 -37.23
C GLY A 731 5.00 -6.36 -37.77
N ARG A 732 5.12 -6.13 -39.08
CA ARG A 732 6.38 -5.76 -39.74
C ARG A 732 6.13 -4.68 -40.80
N LYS A 733 6.96 -3.63 -40.81
CA LYS A 733 6.97 -2.61 -41.88
C LYS A 733 8.31 -2.68 -42.63
N PRO A 734 8.32 -2.84 -43.97
CA PRO A 734 9.56 -2.75 -44.74
C PRO A 734 10.29 -1.41 -44.49
N PRO A 735 11.62 -1.37 -44.36
CA PRO A 735 12.60 -2.44 -44.61
C PRO A 735 12.93 -3.33 -43.38
N GLN A 736 12.18 -3.23 -42.28
CA GLN A 736 12.43 -4.04 -41.07
C GLN A 736 12.38 -5.54 -41.41
N GLN A 737 13.41 -6.30 -41.00
CA GLN A 737 13.50 -7.74 -41.29
C GLN A 737 12.58 -8.56 -40.37
N ASP A 738 12.55 -8.22 -39.07
CA ASP A 738 11.87 -9.00 -38.04
C ASP A 738 10.45 -8.51 -37.73
N TYR A 739 9.60 -9.44 -37.31
CA TYR A 739 8.27 -9.17 -36.80
C TYR A 739 8.33 -8.69 -35.35
N MET A 740 7.70 -7.55 -35.06
CA MET A 740 7.51 -7.06 -33.69
C MET A 740 6.19 -7.56 -33.14
N SER A 741 6.18 -8.07 -31.90
CA SER A 741 4.93 -8.34 -31.17
C SER A 741 4.15 -7.03 -31.00
N LEU A 742 2.86 -7.03 -31.34
CA LEU A 742 1.99 -5.86 -31.22
C LEU A 742 1.06 -5.99 -30.01
N CYS A 743 0.45 -7.16 -29.85
CA CYS A 743 -0.35 -7.55 -28.69
C CYS A 743 -0.53 -9.07 -28.64
N ASP A 744 -0.83 -9.60 -27.46
CA ASP A 744 -1.20 -11.00 -27.24
C ASP A 744 -2.64 -11.11 -26.75
N PHE A 745 -3.40 -12.12 -27.17
CA PHE A 745 -4.70 -12.46 -26.59
C PHE A 745 -4.62 -13.81 -25.89
N ILE A 746 -5.34 -13.93 -24.77
CA ILE A 746 -5.52 -15.20 -24.05
C ILE A 746 -6.84 -15.80 -24.51
N ILE A 747 -6.78 -16.90 -25.26
CA ILE A 747 -7.95 -17.60 -25.76
C ILE A 747 -8.28 -18.75 -24.81
N ARG A 748 -9.50 -18.78 -24.28
CA ARG A 748 -9.98 -19.86 -23.41
C ARG A 748 -11.03 -20.68 -24.12
N SER A 749 -10.75 -21.97 -24.29
CA SER A 749 -11.70 -22.92 -24.85
C SER A 749 -12.09 -23.93 -23.78
N VAL A 750 -13.40 -24.16 -23.64
CA VAL A 750 -13.96 -25.26 -22.85
C VAL A 750 -14.53 -26.37 -23.74
N CYS A 751 -14.32 -26.27 -25.06
CA CYS A 751 -14.85 -27.23 -26.02
C CYS A 751 -14.01 -28.51 -26.02
N GLU A 752 -14.62 -29.63 -25.67
CA GLU A 752 -13.98 -30.95 -25.70
C GLU A 752 -13.82 -31.50 -27.13
N LYS A 753 -14.63 -31.02 -28.08
CA LYS A 753 -14.51 -31.42 -29.48
C LYS A 753 -13.22 -30.87 -30.07
N THR A 754 -12.52 -31.71 -30.83
CA THR A 754 -11.33 -31.29 -31.55
C THR A 754 -11.68 -30.24 -32.59
N GLY A 755 -10.96 -29.13 -32.57
CA GLY A 755 -11.09 -28.10 -33.61
C GLY A 755 -10.58 -28.62 -34.94
N ASP A 756 -11.28 -28.31 -36.04
CA ASP A 756 -10.77 -28.59 -37.37
C ASP A 756 -9.65 -27.61 -37.73
N PRO A 757 -8.48 -28.06 -38.22
CA PRO A 757 -7.44 -27.16 -38.71
C PRO A 757 -7.95 -26.43 -39.95
N PHE A 758 -7.46 -25.21 -40.17
CA PHE A 758 -7.59 -24.47 -41.42
C PHE A 758 -6.70 -25.05 -42.52
N PRO A 759 -6.91 -24.69 -43.79
CA PRO A 759 -6.02 -25.05 -44.89
C PRO A 759 -4.63 -24.45 -44.71
N CYS A 760 -3.59 -25.08 -45.27
CA CYS A 760 -2.27 -24.47 -45.34
C CYS A 760 -2.33 -23.26 -46.29
N VAL A 761 -1.80 -22.12 -45.86
CA VAL A 761 -1.83 -20.86 -46.63
C VAL A 761 -0.43 -20.54 -47.15
N TYR A 762 -0.32 -20.16 -48.42
CA TYR A 762 0.93 -19.82 -49.09
C TYR A 762 1.06 -18.31 -49.32
N SER A 763 2.26 -17.83 -49.65
CA SER A 763 2.57 -16.39 -49.81
C SER A 763 1.74 -15.67 -50.87
N ALA A 764 1.20 -16.39 -51.86
CA ALA A 764 0.31 -15.83 -52.86
C ALA A 764 -1.09 -15.47 -52.32
N TRP A 765 -1.46 -15.96 -51.12
CA TRP A 765 -2.69 -15.58 -50.44
C TRP A 765 -2.51 -14.23 -49.74
N GLY A 766 -3.04 -13.17 -50.36
CA GLY A 766 -2.81 -11.79 -49.95
C GLY A 766 -4.07 -10.98 -49.64
N ARG A 767 -3.94 -9.65 -49.66
CA ARG A 767 -5.04 -8.71 -49.37
C ARG A 767 -6.24 -8.94 -50.29
N GLY A 768 -7.43 -8.90 -49.71
CA GLY A 768 -8.70 -9.11 -50.42
C GLY A 768 -9.00 -10.59 -50.74
N CYS A 769 -8.10 -11.52 -50.41
CA CYS A 769 -8.38 -12.95 -50.52
C CYS A 769 -9.23 -13.41 -49.32
N VAL A 770 -10.35 -14.07 -49.60
CA VAL A 770 -11.29 -14.56 -48.58
C VAL A 770 -11.74 -15.96 -48.93
N LEU A 771 -11.48 -16.92 -48.05
CA LEU A 771 -12.01 -18.28 -48.15
C LEU A 771 -13.38 -18.33 -47.49
N LEU A 772 -14.41 -18.60 -48.28
CA LEU A 772 -15.78 -18.77 -47.77
C LEU A 772 -16.01 -20.24 -47.44
N GLU A 773 -15.73 -21.14 -48.37
CA GLU A 773 -15.85 -22.60 -48.24
C GLU A 773 -14.76 -23.33 -49.05
N PRO A 774 -14.28 -24.51 -48.61
CA PRO A 774 -14.47 -25.08 -47.27
C PRO A 774 -13.55 -24.39 -46.26
N ARG A 775 -14.02 -24.18 -45.02
CA ARG A 775 -13.19 -23.54 -43.97
C ARG A 775 -12.24 -24.52 -43.26
N THR A 776 -12.56 -25.81 -43.30
CA THR A 776 -11.65 -26.85 -42.82
C THR A 776 -10.55 -27.10 -43.87
N GLY A 777 -9.34 -27.31 -43.39
CA GLY A 777 -8.20 -27.76 -44.17
C GLY A 777 -8.12 -29.27 -44.30
N VAL A 778 -9.02 -30.02 -43.68
CA VAL A 778 -9.09 -31.49 -43.75
C VAL A 778 -10.43 -31.88 -44.38
N LEU A 779 -10.36 -32.64 -45.46
CA LEU A 779 -11.49 -33.04 -46.29
C LEU A 779 -11.71 -34.54 -46.23
N ALA A 780 -12.96 -34.96 -46.35
CA ALA A 780 -13.33 -36.37 -46.40
C ALA A 780 -12.88 -37.03 -47.73
N PRO A 781 -12.42 -38.29 -47.71
CA PRO A 781 -12.06 -39.01 -48.93
C PRO A 781 -13.28 -39.21 -49.83
N GLN A 782 -13.04 -39.31 -51.13
CA GLN A 782 -14.05 -39.61 -52.15
C GLN A 782 -15.33 -38.74 -52.09
N SER A 783 -15.21 -37.49 -51.64
CA SER A 783 -16.32 -36.55 -51.47
C SER A 783 -16.28 -35.41 -52.50
N SER A 784 -17.45 -34.88 -52.85
CA SER A 784 -17.56 -33.62 -53.60
C SER A 784 -17.52 -32.46 -52.62
N VAL A 785 -16.59 -31.52 -52.82
CA VAL A 785 -16.37 -30.39 -51.92
C VAL A 785 -16.60 -29.09 -52.66
N SER A 786 -17.48 -28.26 -52.10
CA SER A 786 -17.75 -26.89 -52.59
C SER A 786 -16.60 -25.97 -52.23
N PHE A 787 -15.98 -25.36 -53.24
CA PHE A 787 -15.00 -24.30 -53.09
C PHE A 787 -15.65 -22.97 -53.43
N ARG A 788 -15.65 -22.03 -52.48
CA ARG A 788 -16.12 -20.66 -52.63
C ARG A 788 -15.06 -19.72 -52.10
N VAL A 789 -14.43 -18.97 -53.00
CA VAL A 789 -13.27 -18.13 -52.67
C VAL A 789 -13.29 -16.80 -53.40
N ARG A 790 -12.93 -15.73 -52.71
CA ARG A 790 -12.67 -14.42 -53.33
C ARG A 790 -11.17 -14.28 -53.49
N VAL A 791 -10.70 -14.05 -54.71
CA VAL A 791 -9.30 -13.77 -55.02
C VAL A 791 -9.29 -12.59 -56.00
N PRO A 792 -8.85 -11.39 -55.61
CA PRO A 792 -8.87 -10.21 -56.46
C PRO A 792 -7.73 -10.26 -57.50
N GLY A 793 -7.94 -9.65 -58.67
CA GLY A 793 -6.88 -9.42 -59.66
C GLY A 793 -6.43 -10.63 -60.48
N VAL A 794 -6.98 -11.82 -60.24
CA VAL A 794 -6.60 -13.06 -60.95
C VAL A 794 -7.48 -13.33 -62.16
N GLN A 795 -6.92 -14.00 -63.17
CA GLN A 795 -7.63 -14.38 -64.40
C GLN A 795 -8.40 -15.69 -64.25
N ARG A 796 -7.87 -16.62 -63.45
CA ARG A 796 -8.43 -17.96 -63.28
C ARG A 796 -8.08 -18.49 -61.88
N VAL A 797 -9.03 -19.20 -61.28
CA VAL A 797 -8.83 -19.95 -60.03
C VAL A 797 -9.24 -21.39 -60.28
N CYS A 798 -8.44 -22.34 -59.81
CA CYS A 798 -8.72 -23.76 -59.96
C CYS A 798 -8.32 -24.56 -58.72
N VAL A 799 -8.93 -25.73 -58.58
CA VAL A 799 -8.57 -26.72 -57.57
C VAL A 799 -7.89 -27.88 -58.29
N VAL A 800 -6.69 -28.23 -57.84
CA VAL A 800 -5.85 -29.28 -58.41
C VAL A 800 -5.73 -30.42 -57.41
N GLY A 801 -6.36 -31.55 -57.73
CA GLY A 801 -6.18 -32.83 -57.05
C GLY A 801 -5.77 -33.90 -58.05
N GLU A 802 -6.45 -35.05 -58.03
CA GLU A 802 -6.35 -36.07 -59.08
C GLU A 802 -6.85 -35.53 -60.44
N LYS A 803 -7.92 -34.74 -60.39
CA LYS A 803 -8.42 -33.95 -61.52
C LYS A 803 -8.35 -32.47 -61.20
N ARG A 804 -8.04 -31.68 -62.23
CA ARG A 804 -8.10 -30.22 -62.15
C ARG A 804 -9.53 -29.75 -62.42
N THR A 805 -10.05 -28.90 -61.54
CA THR A 805 -11.36 -28.27 -61.70
C THR A 805 -11.22 -26.76 -61.68
N ASP A 806 -11.62 -26.09 -62.77
CA ASP A 806 -11.62 -24.62 -62.83
C ASP A 806 -12.90 -24.07 -62.17
N LEU A 807 -12.75 -23.08 -61.29
CA LEU A 807 -13.87 -22.42 -60.62
C LEU A 807 -14.48 -21.33 -61.51
N LYS A 808 -15.77 -21.06 -61.35
CA LYS A 808 -16.51 -20.05 -62.10
C LYS A 808 -16.70 -18.79 -61.27
N LEU A 809 -16.44 -17.62 -61.85
CA LEU A 809 -16.66 -16.34 -61.18
C LEU A 809 -18.14 -15.95 -61.22
N ASN A 810 -18.74 -15.73 -60.06
CA ASN A 810 -20.14 -15.31 -59.95
C ASN A 810 -20.31 -13.78 -59.92
N LYS A 811 -21.57 -13.32 -59.91
CA LYS A 811 -21.93 -11.87 -59.92
C LYS A 811 -21.38 -11.10 -58.72
N SER A 812 -21.12 -11.78 -57.61
CA SER A 812 -20.59 -11.20 -56.37
C SER A 812 -19.05 -11.22 -56.32
N ARG A 813 -18.38 -11.49 -57.44
CA ARG A 813 -16.92 -11.63 -57.57
C ARG A 813 -16.33 -12.74 -56.68
N VAL A 814 -17.09 -13.81 -56.48
CA VAL A 814 -16.63 -15.02 -55.78
C VAL A 814 -16.46 -16.13 -56.82
N TRP A 815 -15.32 -16.82 -56.76
CA TRP A 815 -15.05 -18.02 -57.54
C TRP A 815 -15.69 -19.22 -56.84
N GLU A 816 -16.57 -19.92 -57.55
CA GLU A 816 -17.32 -21.05 -57.02
C GLU A 816 -17.26 -22.29 -57.95
N GLY A 817 -17.23 -23.46 -57.35
CA GLY A 817 -17.24 -24.74 -58.07
C GLY A 817 -17.05 -25.92 -57.13
N GLU A 818 -17.40 -27.11 -57.58
CA GLU A 818 -17.25 -28.35 -56.82
C GLU A 818 -16.04 -29.13 -57.33
N ALA A 819 -15.16 -29.54 -56.41
CA ALA A 819 -14.03 -30.41 -56.73
C ALA A 819 -14.15 -31.72 -55.93
N VAL A 820 -13.88 -32.84 -56.60
CA VAL A 820 -13.92 -34.17 -55.98
C VAL A 820 -12.56 -34.49 -55.39
N THR A 821 -12.50 -34.97 -54.15
CA THR A 821 -11.24 -35.32 -53.47
C THR A 821 -10.56 -36.54 -54.09
N GLY A 822 -11.35 -37.52 -54.55
CA GLY A 822 -10.83 -38.74 -55.20
C GLY A 822 -9.91 -39.53 -54.27
N ASN A 823 -8.83 -40.07 -54.84
CA ASN A 823 -7.75 -40.73 -54.07
C ASN A 823 -6.55 -39.81 -53.81
N ALA A 824 -6.69 -38.51 -54.05
CA ALA A 824 -5.62 -37.55 -53.82
C ALA A 824 -5.36 -37.40 -52.32
N THR A 825 -4.10 -37.28 -51.92
CA THR A 825 -3.72 -37.02 -50.52
C THR A 825 -3.92 -35.56 -50.14
N GLN A 826 -3.91 -34.65 -51.11
CA GLN A 826 -4.14 -33.22 -50.94
C GLN A 826 -4.83 -32.60 -52.16
N LEU A 827 -5.68 -31.60 -51.91
CA LEU A 827 -6.18 -30.68 -52.92
C LEU A 827 -5.44 -29.34 -52.82
N LYS A 828 -5.03 -28.78 -53.96
CA LYS A 828 -4.34 -27.48 -54.05
C LYS A 828 -5.26 -26.45 -54.70
N LEU A 829 -5.61 -25.41 -53.98
CA LEU A 829 -6.27 -24.23 -54.56
C LEU A 829 -5.19 -23.34 -55.17
N ALA A 830 -5.29 -23.06 -56.47
CA ALA A 830 -4.30 -22.28 -57.20
C ALA A 830 -4.97 -21.17 -58.03
N ALA A 831 -4.22 -20.10 -58.28
CA ALA A 831 -4.67 -18.99 -59.13
C ALA A 831 -3.59 -18.59 -60.14
N VAL A 832 -4.06 -18.06 -61.27
CA VAL A 832 -3.22 -17.55 -62.35
C VAL A 832 -3.40 -16.03 -62.44
N THR A 833 -2.29 -15.30 -62.31
CA THR A 833 -2.27 -13.83 -62.41
C THR A 833 -2.21 -13.40 -63.88
N LYS A 834 -2.66 -12.17 -64.16
CA LYS A 834 -2.69 -11.63 -65.53
C LYS A 834 -1.30 -11.33 -66.10
N GLU A 835 -0.29 -11.20 -65.26
CA GLU A 835 1.02 -10.65 -65.62
C GLU A 835 2.05 -11.73 -66.01
N SER A 836 2.03 -12.91 -65.38
CA SER A 836 3.06 -13.94 -65.60
C SER A 836 2.54 -15.24 -66.22
N ASN A 837 1.22 -15.43 -66.36
CA ASN A 837 0.59 -16.71 -66.75
C ASN A 837 1.01 -17.92 -65.87
N ASP A 838 1.79 -17.66 -64.81
CA ASP A 838 2.27 -18.64 -63.85
C ASP A 838 1.15 -18.98 -62.87
N MET A 839 1.09 -20.27 -62.51
CA MET A 839 0.13 -20.79 -61.56
C MET A 839 0.73 -20.76 -60.16
N HIS A 840 0.15 -19.94 -59.28
CA HIS A 840 0.55 -19.86 -57.88
C HIS A 840 -0.41 -20.65 -57.00
N VAL A 841 0.14 -21.54 -56.16
CA VAL A 841 -0.65 -22.23 -55.13
C VAL A 841 -0.99 -21.22 -54.04
N LEU A 842 -2.29 -21.09 -53.75
CA LEU A 842 -2.84 -20.22 -52.73
C LEU A 842 -2.97 -20.95 -51.39
N MET A 843 -3.57 -22.15 -51.43
CA MET A 843 -3.86 -22.96 -50.26
C MET A 843 -3.76 -24.46 -50.58
N THR A 844 -3.45 -25.28 -49.57
CA THR A 844 -3.61 -26.74 -49.66
C THR A 844 -4.51 -27.30 -48.56
N PHE A 845 -5.26 -28.33 -48.94
CA PHE A 845 -6.22 -29.04 -48.11
C PHE A 845 -5.79 -30.50 -48.07
N ASP A 846 -5.72 -31.07 -46.88
CA ASP A 846 -5.41 -32.49 -46.66
C ASP A 846 -6.68 -33.33 -46.86
N VAL A 847 -6.54 -34.49 -47.48
CA VAL A 847 -7.63 -35.46 -47.63
C VAL A 847 -7.33 -36.64 -46.71
N LEU A 848 -8.28 -37.00 -45.84
CA LEU A 848 -8.11 -38.13 -44.93
C LEU A 848 -7.98 -39.45 -45.72
N ASN A 849 -7.09 -40.33 -45.29
CA ASN A 849 -6.95 -41.66 -45.89
C ASN A 849 -8.02 -42.61 -45.35
N LEU A 850 -8.68 -43.37 -46.24
CA LEU A 850 -9.66 -44.43 -45.92
C LEU A 850 -9.16 -45.51 -44.92
N LYS A 851 -7.85 -45.58 -44.63
CA LYS A 851 -7.27 -46.53 -43.66
C LYS A 851 -7.20 -46.01 -42.21
N ASN A 852 -7.52 -44.74 -41.95
CA ASN A 852 -7.44 -44.12 -40.62
C ASN A 852 -8.83 -43.76 -40.02
N GLU A 853 -9.92 -44.29 -40.58
CA GLU A 853 -11.28 -44.15 -40.03
C GLU A 853 -11.78 -45.39 -39.25
N LEU A 854 -10.90 -46.38 -38.99
CA LEU A 854 -11.20 -47.56 -38.16
C LEU A 854 -10.43 -47.52 -36.83
#